data_AF-A0A841J2Z9-F1
#
_entry.id   AF-A0A841J2Z9-F1
#
_cell.length_a   1.000
_cell.length_b   1.000
_cell.length_c   1.000
_cell.angle_alpha   90.00
_cell.angle_beta   90.00
_cell.angle_gamma   90.00
#
_symmetry.space_group_name_H-M   'P 1'
#
loop_
_entity.id
_entity.type
_entity.pdbx_description
1 polymer ?
#
loop_
_entity_poly.entity_id
_entity_poly.type
_entity_poly.pdbx_seq_one_letter_code
_entity_poly.pdbx_strand_id
1 'polypeptide(L)'
;MTAPSPPRPRPRLRELDALRGIGALAVLLFHYTTRFPEMFPGASHVGIHIAGGHYSVLLFFALSGFAIFFSLEKLNHISDFAAARFARLFPAYWAAMAVTLAVQAVAQVPLFAVSTTALLVNPTMLQPFFRLPSVDGAYWTLAVELAFYACMALVWRLGWLHRIERVLLVWLALKWLLWVWPGMPEAAVMLLDLRYIHFFAIGLIAYRVSAGHRTWTQQLPLIVATFVTIARVETTDVFVVAALLLLVFQQVVAGRMRWLCVRPLLWLGAMSYPLYLVHQHVGMTIMLRAGEAGWNPWIGFALATATALAIAQGIHRVIERPAGDAILARWRVWTATRAAKPSTPPPARGRLTELDALRGLGAILVVNFHYSTRFHEMFPQAGHVPFHIFGGNYRVLLFFAISGFAIFFTMDGLKSAWDFVVGRFARLFPAYWAAMTLTLIAEYYGHVPALDISPLALAVNVTMLQAFFFLPAVDGAYWTLAVELGFYASMITLWRLNRLRHIERTLLVWLALKVLMFVWPDMPERAIMLLVLRYIPFFAIGMLSYRAWKGQRTWLQQAPYLAAVLATVALTDTPDLLIAAALLIFCFRLMIGGALRWLCWRPLLWVGGISYSLYLVHQHIGFIIMLNGDRLGIDPWISYVVAVATAFALGALINRTIEKPAARWVLARWKERQSGAPKLRAA
;
A
#
# COMPACT_ATOMS: atom_id res chain seq x y z
N MET A 1 8.80 -51.43 4.76
CA MET A 1 7.97 -50.43 4.05
C MET A 1 8.90 -49.35 3.53
N THR A 2 9.17 -49.36 2.23
CA THR A 2 10.00 -48.36 1.56
C THR A 2 9.28 -47.01 1.57
N ALA A 3 9.98 -45.95 2.00
CA ALA A 3 9.43 -44.60 1.98
C ALA A 3 8.99 -44.25 0.55
N PRO A 4 7.81 -43.63 0.36
CA PRO A 4 7.36 -43.24 -0.97
C PRO A 4 8.37 -42.24 -1.57
N SER A 5 8.86 -42.56 -2.76
CA SER A 5 9.74 -41.71 -3.54
C SER A 5 9.13 -40.30 -3.66
N PRO A 6 9.91 -39.22 -3.50
CA PRO A 6 9.40 -37.88 -3.69
C PRO A 6 8.80 -37.76 -5.10
N PRO A 7 7.64 -37.12 -5.28
CA PRO A 7 7.02 -36.97 -6.59
C PRO A 7 8.00 -36.29 -7.56
N ARG A 8 8.25 -36.93 -8.71
CA ARG A 8 9.13 -36.37 -9.75
C ARG A 8 8.63 -34.96 -10.10
N PRO A 9 9.51 -33.93 -10.11
CA PRO A 9 9.11 -32.58 -10.48
C PRO A 9 8.58 -32.60 -11.91
N ARG A 10 7.30 -32.23 -12.09
CA ARG A 10 6.70 -32.16 -13.42
C ARG A 10 7.50 -31.18 -14.28
N PRO A 11 7.80 -31.54 -15.54
CA PRO A 11 8.55 -30.67 -16.44
C PRO A 11 7.78 -29.36 -16.69
N ARG A 12 8.53 -28.26 -16.76
CA ARG A 12 8.00 -26.94 -17.13
C ARG A 12 7.37 -27.02 -18.53
N LEU A 13 6.15 -26.49 -18.68
CA LEU A 13 5.45 -26.41 -19.96
C LEU A 13 6.16 -25.41 -20.88
N ARG A 14 6.98 -25.93 -21.81
CA ARG A 14 7.76 -25.13 -22.76
C ARG A 14 6.88 -24.39 -23.76
N GLU A 15 5.67 -24.90 -23.99
CA GLU A 15 4.63 -24.30 -24.82
C GLU A 15 4.27 -22.90 -24.32
N LEU A 16 4.23 -22.70 -23.00
CA LEU A 16 3.95 -21.39 -22.41
C LEU A 16 5.07 -20.39 -22.71
N ASP A 17 6.34 -20.83 -22.76
CA ASP A 17 7.45 -19.96 -23.15
C ASP A 17 7.36 -19.60 -24.64
N ALA A 18 6.97 -20.53 -25.52
CA ALA A 18 6.72 -20.24 -26.93
C ALA A 18 5.58 -19.22 -27.14
N LEU A 19 4.47 -19.38 -26.40
CA LEU A 19 3.34 -18.44 -26.42
C LEU A 19 3.76 -17.03 -25.96
N ARG A 20 4.66 -16.91 -24.98
CA ARG A 20 5.25 -15.61 -24.59
C ARG A 20 6.03 -14.97 -25.74
N GLY A 21 6.78 -15.76 -26.50
CA GLY A 21 7.52 -15.28 -27.66
C GLY A 21 6.58 -14.74 -28.74
N ILE A 22 5.51 -15.46 -29.05
CA ILE A 22 4.47 -15.04 -29.99
C ILE A 22 3.80 -13.75 -29.50
N GLY A 23 3.40 -13.71 -28.23
CA GLY A 23 2.75 -12.54 -27.63
C GLY A 23 3.64 -11.30 -27.67
N ALA A 24 4.93 -11.41 -27.32
CA ALA A 24 5.86 -10.28 -27.35
C ALA A 24 6.05 -9.72 -28.77
N LEU A 25 6.16 -10.61 -29.76
CA LEU A 25 6.25 -10.21 -31.16
C LEU A 25 4.96 -9.53 -31.64
N ALA A 26 3.79 -10.07 -31.30
CA ALA A 26 2.52 -9.47 -31.67
C ALA A 26 2.32 -8.08 -31.06
N VAL A 27 2.73 -7.86 -29.80
CA VAL A 27 2.73 -6.52 -29.18
C VAL A 27 3.69 -5.56 -29.92
N LEU A 28 4.90 -6.02 -30.26
CA LEU A 28 5.85 -5.21 -31.02
C LEU A 28 5.28 -4.79 -32.37
N LEU A 29 4.71 -5.75 -33.10
CA LEU A 29 4.09 -5.51 -34.40
C LEU A 29 2.92 -4.53 -34.29
N PHE A 30 2.04 -4.67 -33.31
CA PHE A 30 0.98 -3.70 -33.05
C PHE A 30 1.54 -2.29 -32.84
N HIS A 31 2.59 -2.15 -32.02
CA HIS A 31 3.17 -0.85 -31.73
C HIS A 31 3.80 -0.19 -32.94
N TYR A 32 4.47 -0.95 -33.82
CA TYR A 32 5.14 -0.40 -35.00
C TYR A 32 4.20 -0.17 -36.19
N THR A 33 3.16 -1.00 -36.33
CA THR A 33 2.29 -0.98 -37.52
C THR A 33 0.97 -0.22 -37.30
N THR A 34 0.50 -0.14 -36.06
CA THR A 34 -0.80 0.47 -35.72
C THR A 34 -0.62 1.64 -34.77
N ARG A 35 0.09 1.46 -33.65
CA ARG A 35 0.22 2.53 -32.65
C ARG A 35 1.14 3.67 -33.11
N PHE A 36 2.18 3.37 -33.90
CA PHE A 36 3.11 4.37 -34.40
C PHE A 36 2.43 5.47 -35.24
N PRO A 37 1.65 5.16 -36.30
CA PRO A 37 0.96 6.20 -37.07
C PRO A 37 -0.13 6.94 -36.26
N GLU A 38 -0.72 6.32 -35.23
CA GLU A 38 -1.62 7.01 -34.30
C GLU A 38 -0.89 8.04 -33.41
N MET A 39 0.33 7.73 -32.97
CA MET A 39 1.13 8.61 -32.11
C MET A 39 1.86 9.70 -32.87
N PHE A 40 2.23 9.45 -34.13
CA PHE A 40 2.92 10.40 -35.00
C PHE A 40 2.15 10.60 -36.31
N PRO A 41 1.01 11.33 -36.28
CA PRO A 41 0.24 11.61 -37.48
C PRO A 41 1.11 12.30 -38.54
N GLY A 42 1.08 11.76 -39.77
CA GLY A 42 1.87 12.28 -40.90
C GLY A 42 3.30 11.73 -41.01
N ALA A 43 3.79 10.95 -40.05
CA ALA A 43 5.08 10.27 -40.19
C ALA A 43 5.00 9.13 -41.22
N SER A 44 6.11 8.93 -41.95
CA SER A 44 6.24 7.83 -42.91
C SER A 44 6.20 6.48 -42.18
N HIS A 45 5.30 5.58 -42.59
CA HIS A 45 5.06 4.31 -41.90
C HIS A 45 4.72 3.19 -42.88
N VAL A 46 4.80 1.95 -42.41
CA VAL A 46 4.42 0.77 -43.20
C VAL A 46 2.90 0.73 -43.35
N GLY A 47 2.40 0.47 -44.56
CA GLY A 47 0.95 0.45 -44.85
C GLY A 47 0.20 -0.81 -44.37
N ILE A 48 0.78 -1.60 -43.47
CA ILE A 48 0.14 -2.76 -42.83
C ILE A 48 -0.30 -2.36 -41.44
N HIS A 49 -1.44 -2.85 -40.97
CA HIS A 49 -1.92 -2.62 -39.61
C HIS A 49 -2.23 -3.96 -38.91
N ILE A 50 -1.54 -4.24 -37.81
CA ILE A 50 -1.74 -5.46 -37.01
C ILE A 50 -2.46 -5.06 -35.70
N ALA A 51 -3.69 -4.56 -35.86
CA ALA A 51 -4.47 -4.01 -34.75
C ALA A 51 -4.68 -5.04 -33.63
N GLY A 52 -4.93 -6.32 -33.96
CA GLY A 52 -5.17 -7.38 -32.97
C GLY A 52 -3.97 -7.69 -32.05
N GLY A 53 -2.76 -7.20 -32.34
CA GLY A 53 -1.57 -7.49 -31.53
C GLY A 53 -1.66 -6.96 -30.09
N HIS A 54 -2.43 -5.90 -29.82
CA HIS A 54 -2.62 -5.36 -28.47
C HIS A 54 -3.28 -6.35 -27.49
N TYR A 55 -4.14 -7.25 -28.00
CA TYR A 55 -4.77 -8.30 -27.18
C TYR A 55 -3.77 -9.30 -26.59
N SER A 56 -2.54 -9.35 -27.10
CA SER A 56 -1.48 -10.19 -26.54
C SER A 56 -1.10 -9.81 -25.11
N VAL A 57 -1.41 -8.59 -24.66
CA VAL A 57 -1.29 -8.22 -23.24
C VAL A 57 -2.20 -9.09 -22.35
N LEU A 58 -3.37 -9.47 -22.84
CA LEU A 58 -4.32 -10.33 -22.13
C LEU A 58 -3.78 -11.76 -21.97
N LEU A 59 -3.03 -12.25 -22.96
CA LEU A 59 -2.27 -13.50 -22.86
C LEU A 59 -1.23 -13.43 -21.74
N PHE A 60 -0.51 -12.32 -21.59
CA PHE A 60 0.48 -12.16 -20.51
C PHE A 60 -0.16 -12.20 -19.12
N PHE A 61 -1.33 -11.57 -18.92
CA PHE A 61 -2.07 -11.67 -17.66
C PHE A 61 -2.53 -13.11 -17.36
N ALA A 62 -3.04 -13.83 -18.36
CA ALA A 62 -3.37 -15.24 -18.18
C ALA A 62 -2.12 -16.11 -17.88
N LEU A 63 -1.00 -15.89 -18.56
CA LEU A 63 0.25 -16.59 -18.27
C LEU A 63 0.78 -16.28 -16.87
N SER A 64 0.60 -15.04 -16.40
CA SER A 64 0.94 -14.62 -15.04
C SER A 64 0.08 -15.35 -14.01
N GLY A 65 -1.25 -15.42 -14.21
CA GLY A 65 -2.16 -16.21 -13.37
C GLY A 65 -1.74 -17.68 -13.23
N PHE A 66 -1.33 -18.31 -14.34
CA PHE A 66 -0.80 -19.67 -14.34
C PHE A 66 0.51 -19.79 -13.54
N ALA A 67 1.50 -18.95 -13.87
CA ALA A 67 2.86 -19.06 -13.36
C ALA A 67 2.98 -18.68 -11.87
N ILE A 68 2.21 -17.71 -11.41
CA ILE A 68 2.23 -17.25 -10.02
C ILE A 68 1.61 -18.27 -9.08
N PHE A 69 0.46 -18.84 -9.45
CA PHE A 69 -0.16 -19.86 -8.62
C PHE A 69 0.72 -21.12 -8.52
N PHE A 70 1.32 -21.56 -9.64
CA PHE A 70 2.35 -22.61 -9.65
C PHE A 70 3.53 -22.31 -8.70
N SER A 71 4.01 -21.07 -8.73
CA SER A 71 5.13 -20.66 -7.88
C SER A 71 4.73 -20.76 -6.41
N LEU A 72 3.58 -20.21 -6.03
CA LEU A 72 3.10 -20.13 -4.65
C LEU A 72 2.82 -21.50 -4.00
N GLU A 73 2.35 -22.49 -4.75
CA GLU A 73 2.13 -23.85 -4.23
C GLU A 73 3.44 -24.54 -3.79
N LYS A 74 4.59 -24.09 -4.31
CA LYS A 74 5.90 -24.70 -4.03
C LYS A 74 6.70 -23.98 -2.95
N LEU A 75 6.17 -22.90 -2.38
CA LEU A 75 6.90 -22.04 -1.47
C LEU A 75 6.69 -22.38 -0.01
N ASN A 76 7.78 -22.31 0.75
CA ASN A 76 7.78 -22.45 2.20
C ASN A 76 7.67 -21.07 2.89
N HIS A 77 8.25 -20.02 2.31
CA HIS A 77 8.20 -18.66 2.84
C HIS A 77 7.83 -17.62 1.77
N ILE A 78 7.00 -16.65 2.14
CA ILE A 78 6.60 -15.58 1.22
C ILE A 78 7.75 -14.68 0.78
N SER A 79 8.80 -14.58 1.59
CA SER A 79 10.00 -13.82 1.24
C SER A 79 10.75 -14.44 0.06
N ASP A 80 10.65 -15.76 -0.13
CA ASP A 80 11.23 -16.45 -1.29
C ASP A 80 10.45 -16.09 -2.57
N PHE A 81 9.13 -15.91 -2.46
CA PHE A 81 8.30 -15.39 -3.56
C PHE A 81 8.79 -14.00 -3.97
N ALA A 82 8.90 -13.09 -3.00
CA ALA A 82 9.28 -11.70 -3.23
C ALA A 82 10.68 -11.60 -3.84
N ALA A 83 11.66 -12.35 -3.32
CA ALA A 83 13.01 -12.40 -3.86
C ALA A 83 13.02 -12.93 -5.31
N ALA A 84 12.26 -13.97 -5.61
CA ALA A 84 12.16 -14.51 -6.97
C ALA A 84 11.48 -13.56 -7.96
N ARG A 85 10.46 -12.82 -7.53
CA ARG A 85 9.83 -11.80 -8.38
C ARG A 85 10.74 -10.60 -8.58
N PHE A 86 11.42 -10.14 -7.53
CA PHE A 86 12.38 -9.05 -7.60
C PHE A 86 13.52 -9.37 -8.57
N ALA A 87 14.15 -10.54 -8.42
CA ALA A 87 15.21 -11.04 -9.29
C ALA A 87 14.78 -11.16 -10.76
N ARG A 88 13.50 -11.46 -11.00
CA ARG A 88 12.94 -11.65 -12.35
C ARG A 88 12.61 -10.35 -13.08
N LEU A 89 12.18 -9.32 -12.36
CA LEU A 89 11.62 -8.09 -12.93
C LEU A 89 12.61 -6.91 -12.88
N PHE A 90 13.09 -6.55 -11.69
CA PHE A 90 13.75 -5.26 -11.47
C PHE A 90 15.06 -5.07 -12.25
N PRO A 91 15.99 -6.05 -12.33
CA PRO A 91 17.25 -5.84 -13.03
C PRO A 91 17.07 -5.48 -14.51
N ALA A 92 16.21 -6.22 -15.23
CA ALA A 92 15.96 -5.96 -16.63
C ALA A 92 15.12 -4.69 -16.84
N TYR A 93 14.19 -4.39 -15.93
CA TYR A 93 13.43 -3.15 -15.94
C TYR A 93 14.32 -1.92 -15.81
N TRP A 94 15.22 -1.88 -14.83
CA TRP A 94 16.14 -0.75 -14.64
C TRP A 94 17.08 -0.58 -15.83
N ALA A 95 17.58 -1.69 -16.39
CA ALA A 95 18.41 -1.64 -17.59
C ALA A 95 17.66 -1.10 -18.81
N ALA A 96 16.44 -1.59 -19.06
CA ALA A 96 15.60 -1.13 -20.15
C ALA A 96 15.23 0.35 -20.00
N MET A 97 14.86 0.77 -18.78
CA MET A 97 14.55 2.17 -18.48
C MET A 97 15.77 3.07 -18.72
N ALA A 98 16.98 2.65 -18.32
CA ALA A 98 18.21 3.39 -18.59
C ALA A 98 18.47 3.53 -20.11
N VAL A 99 18.25 2.47 -20.89
CA VAL A 99 18.36 2.51 -22.35
C VAL A 99 17.32 3.47 -22.94
N THR A 100 16.06 3.37 -22.53
CA THR A 100 14.98 4.25 -23.00
C THR A 100 15.28 5.71 -22.69
N LEU A 101 15.77 6.02 -21.47
CA LEU A 101 16.16 7.38 -21.09
C LEU A 101 17.35 7.90 -21.89
N ALA A 102 18.36 7.06 -22.17
CA ALA A 102 19.48 7.43 -23.02
C ALA A 102 19.02 7.78 -24.44
N VAL A 103 18.13 6.96 -25.02
CA VAL A 103 17.55 7.23 -26.34
C VAL A 103 16.72 8.52 -26.32
N GLN A 104 15.90 8.75 -25.30
CA GLN A 104 15.11 9.98 -25.17
C GLN A 104 15.98 11.22 -24.99
N ALA A 105 17.09 11.12 -24.24
CA ALA A 105 18.01 12.25 -24.03
C ALA A 105 18.69 12.69 -25.33
N VAL A 106 19.03 11.73 -26.21
CA VAL A 106 19.65 12.00 -27.51
C VAL A 106 18.60 12.42 -28.55
N ALA A 107 17.49 11.71 -28.62
CA ALA A 107 16.48 11.92 -29.65
C ALA A 107 15.49 13.04 -29.32
N GLN A 108 15.40 13.52 -28.08
CA GLN A 108 14.60 14.70 -27.69
C GLN A 108 13.18 14.74 -28.28
N VAL A 109 12.50 13.60 -28.39
CA VAL A 109 11.14 13.52 -28.93
C VAL A 109 10.18 14.11 -27.88
N PRO A 110 9.51 15.25 -28.14
CA PRO A 110 8.73 15.95 -27.11
C PRO A 110 7.62 15.12 -26.47
N LEU A 111 7.00 14.22 -27.26
CA LEU A 111 5.94 13.32 -26.81
C LEU A 111 6.40 12.33 -25.72
N PHE A 112 7.70 12.05 -25.63
CA PHE A 112 8.26 11.11 -24.66
C PHE A 112 8.84 11.80 -23.42
N ALA A 113 8.75 13.12 -23.32
CA ALA A 113 9.26 13.85 -22.16
C ALA A 113 8.51 13.44 -20.87
N VAL A 114 9.27 13.20 -19.80
CA VAL A 114 8.74 12.84 -18.47
C VAL A 114 9.22 13.84 -17.42
N SER A 115 8.38 14.13 -16.44
CA SER A 115 8.74 15.01 -15.33
C SER A 115 9.78 14.37 -14.40
N THR A 116 10.53 15.19 -13.67
CA THR A 116 11.48 14.73 -12.63
C THR A 116 10.81 13.79 -11.62
N THR A 117 9.57 14.07 -11.24
CA THR A 117 8.78 13.22 -10.37
C THR A 117 8.50 11.85 -10.97
N ALA A 118 8.10 11.81 -12.24
CA ALA A 118 7.90 10.54 -12.93
C ALA A 118 9.22 9.75 -12.98
N LEU A 119 10.36 10.39 -13.26
CA LEU A 119 11.68 9.75 -13.26
C LEU A 119 12.07 9.15 -11.90
N LEU A 120 11.70 9.79 -10.79
CA LEU A 120 12.00 9.27 -9.44
C LEU A 120 11.09 8.11 -9.03
N VAL A 121 9.84 8.08 -9.51
CA VAL A 121 8.85 7.06 -9.15
C VAL A 121 8.90 5.83 -10.07
N ASN A 122 9.19 6.01 -11.37
CA ASN A 122 9.26 4.91 -12.34
C ASN A 122 10.18 3.75 -11.90
N PRO A 123 11.38 3.95 -11.30
CA PRO A 123 12.23 2.86 -10.80
C PRO A 123 11.54 1.87 -9.86
N THR A 124 10.43 2.25 -9.22
CA THR A 124 9.65 1.40 -8.31
C THR A 124 8.49 0.66 -8.98
N MET A 125 8.18 0.94 -10.25
CA MET A 125 6.97 0.48 -10.97
C MET A 125 5.64 0.97 -10.37
N LEU A 126 5.66 1.97 -9.47
CA LEU A 126 4.45 2.44 -8.78
C LEU A 126 3.84 3.69 -9.42
N GLN A 127 4.40 4.20 -10.51
CA GLN A 127 3.95 5.43 -11.17
C GLN A 127 2.44 5.45 -11.50
N PRO A 128 1.77 4.33 -11.90
CA PRO A 128 0.34 4.35 -12.15
C PRO A 128 -0.51 4.55 -10.88
N PHE A 129 -0.02 4.14 -9.70
CA PHE A 129 -0.71 4.40 -8.42
C PHE A 129 -0.73 5.89 -8.07
N PHE A 130 0.24 6.66 -8.59
CA PHE A 130 0.35 8.10 -8.41
C PHE A 130 -0.15 8.89 -9.64
N ARG A 131 -0.74 8.21 -10.64
CA ARG A 131 -1.20 8.82 -11.91
C ARG A 131 -0.07 9.54 -12.68
N LEU A 132 1.15 9.07 -12.52
CA LEU A 132 2.33 9.61 -13.20
C LEU A 132 2.59 8.85 -14.51
N PRO A 133 3.08 9.54 -15.56
CA PRO A 133 3.42 8.90 -16.83
C PRO A 133 4.53 7.87 -16.65
N SER A 134 4.49 6.83 -17.46
CA SER A 134 5.58 5.86 -17.54
C SER A 134 6.68 6.35 -18.47
N VAL A 135 7.94 6.07 -18.13
CA VAL A 135 9.12 6.39 -18.97
C VAL A 135 9.00 5.75 -20.36
N ASP A 136 8.46 4.53 -20.41
CA ASP A 136 8.06 3.86 -21.63
C ASP A 136 6.57 3.49 -21.53
N GLY A 137 5.83 3.69 -22.63
CA GLY A 137 4.40 3.39 -22.71
C GLY A 137 4.05 1.94 -22.39
N ALA A 138 4.97 0.98 -22.50
CA ALA A 138 4.71 -0.43 -22.20
C ALA A 138 4.69 -0.73 -20.69
N TYR A 139 5.21 0.16 -19.84
CA TYR A 139 5.46 -0.15 -18.42
C TYR A 139 4.22 -0.22 -17.54
N TRP A 140 3.06 0.30 -17.98
CA TRP A 140 1.85 0.30 -17.17
C TRP A 140 1.39 -1.11 -16.76
N THR A 141 1.66 -2.12 -17.58
CA THR A 141 1.27 -3.53 -17.30
C THR A 141 2.04 -4.12 -16.12
N LEU A 142 3.24 -3.61 -15.83
CA LEU A 142 4.07 -4.09 -14.72
C LEU A 142 3.48 -3.72 -13.37
N ALA A 143 2.82 -2.56 -13.26
CA ALA A 143 2.13 -2.16 -12.05
C ALA A 143 0.94 -3.08 -11.75
N VAL A 144 0.20 -3.49 -12.79
CA VAL A 144 -0.88 -4.49 -12.70
C VAL A 144 -0.31 -5.84 -12.25
N GLU A 145 0.80 -6.30 -12.85
CA GLU A 145 1.43 -7.54 -12.38
C GLU A 145 1.91 -7.46 -10.91
N LEU A 146 2.49 -6.33 -10.50
CA LEU A 146 2.96 -6.14 -9.12
C LEU A 146 1.80 -6.12 -8.12
N ALA A 147 0.67 -5.49 -8.47
CA ALA A 147 -0.57 -5.54 -7.71
C ALA A 147 -1.07 -6.98 -7.55
N PHE A 148 -1.08 -7.75 -8.65
CA PHE A 148 -1.52 -9.14 -8.63
C PHE A 148 -0.63 -9.99 -7.73
N TYR A 149 0.68 -9.76 -7.78
CA TYR A 149 1.64 -10.45 -6.92
C TYR A 149 1.41 -10.13 -5.45
N ALA A 150 1.12 -8.87 -5.11
CA ALA A 150 0.80 -8.46 -3.75
C ALA A 150 -0.50 -9.12 -3.24
N CYS A 151 -1.56 -9.15 -4.06
CA CYS A 151 -2.80 -9.84 -3.73
C CYS A 151 -2.60 -11.35 -3.55
N MET A 152 -1.89 -12.00 -4.46
CA MET A 152 -1.64 -13.44 -4.38
C MET A 152 -0.73 -13.80 -3.20
N ALA A 153 0.25 -12.94 -2.87
CA ALA A 153 1.05 -13.07 -1.65
C ALA A 153 0.19 -12.98 -0.38
N LEU A 154 -0.80 -12.08 -0.36
CA LEU A 154 -1.77 -11.98 0.73
C LEU A 154 -2.62 -13.25 0.82
N VAL A 155 -3.16 -13.75 -0.30
CA VAL A 155 -3.94 -15.00 -0.34
C VAL A 155 -3.13 -16.19 0.18
N TRP A 156 -1.85 -16.32 -0.20
CA TRP A 156 -0.93 -17.33 0.34
C TRP A 156 -0.75 -17.16 1.86
N ARG A 157 -0.53 -15.93 2.31
CA ARG A 157 -0.27 -15.62 3.74
C ARG A 157 -1.48 -15.91 4.63
N LEU A 158 -2.68 -15.72 4.11
CA LEU A 158 -3.94 -16.05 4.80
C LEU A 158 -4.24 -17.55 4.78
N GLY A 159 -3.44 -18.34 4.07
CA GLY A 159 -3.66 -19.77 3.88
C GLY A 159 -4.93 -20.03 3.09
N TRP A 160 -5.26 -19.18 2.11
CA TRP A 160 -6.50 -19.28 1.31
C TRP A 160 -6.29 -19.88 -0.08
N LEU A 161 -5.08 -20.33 -0.42
CA LEU A 161 -4.79 -20.93 -1.73
C LEU A 161 -5.56 -22.21 -1.99
N HIS A 162 -5.87 -23.00 -0.96
CA HIS A 162 -6.72 -24.20 -1.11
C HIS A 162 -8.18 -23.85 -1.42
N ARG A 163 -8.58 -22.59 -1.22
CA ARG A 163 -9.92 -22.05 -1.51
C ARG A 163 -9.88 -21.04 -2.66
N ILE A 164 -8.86 -21.09 -3.50
CA ILE A 164 -8.62 -20.08 -4.53
C ILE A 164 -9.81 -19.88 -5.47
N GLU A 165 -10.59 -20.93 -5.77
CA GLU A 165 -11.78 -20.80 -6.61
C GLU A 165 -12.83 -19.89 -5.95
N ARG A 166 -13.02 -19.97 -4.62
CA ARG A 166 -13.91 -19.07 -3.89
C ARG A 166 -13.36 -17.65 -3.82
N VAL A 167 -12.05 -17.50 -3.64
CA VAL A 167 -11.38 -16.20 -3.66
C VAL A 167 -11.61 -15.51 -5.00
N LEU A 168 -11.42 -16.23 -6.12
CA LEU A 168 -11.65 -15.70 -7.46
C LEU A 168 -13.11 -15.33 -7.70
N LEU A 169 -14.07 -16.12 -7.22
CA LEU A 169 -15.49 -15.76 -7.32
C LEU A 169 -15.81 -14.45 -6.57
N VAL A 170 -15.25 -14.26 -5.38
CA VAL A 170 -15.37 -12.99 -4.65
C VAL A 170 -14.69 -11.86 -5.41
N TRP A 171 -13.53 -12.11 -6.01
CA TRP A 171 -12.78 -11.12 -6.79
C TRP A 171 -13.52 -10.69 -8.07
N LEU A 172 -14.16 -11.64 -8.75
CA LEU A 172 -15.07 -11.36 -9.86
C LEU A 172 -16.28 -10.57 -9.37
N ALA A 173 -16.87 -10.91 -8.22
CA ALA A 173 -17.96 -10.11 -7.64
C ALA A 173 -17.52 -8.67 -7.31
N LEU A 174 -16.27 -8.45 -6.88
CA LEU A 174 -15.72 -7.09 -6.71
C LEU A 174 -15.58 -6.35 -8.05
N LYS A 175 -15.30 -7.06 -9.15
CA LYS A 175 -15.35 -6.45 -10.49
C LYS A 175 -16.78 -6.03 -10.88
N TRP A 176 -17.80 -6.82 -10.55
CA TRP A 176 -19.19 -6.41 -10.72
C TRP A 176 -19.54 -5.18 -9.89
N LEU A 177 -19.02 -5.10 -8.66
CA LEU A 177 -19.17 -3.91 -7.82
C LEU A 177 -18.54 -2.67 -8.48
N LEU A 178 -17.34 -2.79 -9.07
CA LEU A 178 -16.71 -1.70 -9.84
C LEU A 178 -17.58 -1.27 -11.03
N TRP A 179 -18.20 -2.22 -11.74
CA TRP A 179 -19.08 -1.91 -12.87
C TRP A 179 -20.33 -1.12 -12.45
N VAL A 180 -20.93 -1.46 -11.30
CA VAL A 180 -22.10 -0.73 -10.75
C VAL A 180 -21.69 0.56 -10.04
N TRP A 181 -20.47 0.63 -9.52
CA TRP A 181 -19.91 1.80 -8.83
C TRP A 181 -18.61 2.28 -9.50
N PRO A 182 -18.70 3.02 -10.63
CA PRO A 182 -17.53 3.54 -11.35
C PRO A 182 -16.69 4.53 -10.53
N GLY A 183 -17.26 5.11 -9.45
CA GLY A 183 -16.57 6.03 -8.54
C GLY A 183 -15.60 5.36 -7.57
N MET A 184 -15.35 4.04 -7.69
CA MET A 184 -14.39 3.34 -6.86
C MET A 184 -12.97 3.96 -7.01
N PRO A 185 -12.22 4.17 -5.92
CA PRO A 185 -10.89 4.78 -6.02
C PRO A 185 -9.96 4.00 -6.95
N GLU A 186 -9.37 4.68 -7.95
CA GLU A 186 -8.50 4.05 -8.95
C GLU A 186 -7.34 3.24 -8.35
N ALA A 187 -6.77 3.70 -7.24
CA ALA A 187 -5.73 2.97 -6.54
C ALA A 187 -6.23 1.61 -6.01
N ALA A 188 -7.49 1.51 -5.58
CA ALA A 188 -8.10 0.25 -5.15
C ALA A 188 -8.42 -0.65 -6.34
N VAL A 189 -8.91 -0.08 -7.44
CA VAL A 189 -9.15 -0.77 -8.71
C VAL A 189 -7.86 -1.41 -9.24
N MET A 190 -6.76 -0.65 -9.20
CA MET A 190 -5.42 -1.11 -9.57
C MET A 190 -4.89 -2.15 -8.59
N LEU A 191 -4.90 -1.86 -7.28
CA LEU A 191 -4.35 -2.76 -6.26
C LEU A 191 -5.02 -4.14 -6.25
N LEU A 192 -6.32 -4.18 -6.52
CA LEU A 192 -7.11 -5.41 -6.58
C LEU A 192 -7.21 -5.99 -7.99
N ASP A 193 -6.54 -5.41 -8.99
CA ASP A 193 -6.59 -5.81 -10.41
C ASP A 193 -7.99 -6.01 -10.97
N LEU A 194 -8.97 -5.24 -10.51
CA LEU A 194 -10.38 -5.46 -10.86
C LEU A 194 -10.63 -5.34 -12.37
N ARG A 195 -9.81 -4.56 -13.08
CA ARG A 195 -9.88 -4.44 -14.54
C ARG A 195 -9.57 -5.78 -15.23
N TYR A 196 -8.52 -6.48 -14.81
CA TYR A 196 -7.94 -7.63 -15.55
C TYR A 196 -8.08 -8.99 -14.86
N ILE A 197 -8.66 -9.05 -13.64
CA ILE A 197 -8.72 -10.27 -12.82
C ILE A 197 -9.28 -11.50 -13.55
N HIS A 198 -10.22 -11.30 -14.47
CA HIS A 198 -10.83 -12.36 -15.26
C HIS A 198 -9.83 -13.05 -16.22
N PHE A 199 -8.78 -12.36 -16.69
CA PHE A 199 -7.71 -13.00 -17.48
C PHE A 199 -6.75 -13.80 -16.60
N PHE A 200 -6.38 -13.27 -15.43
CA PHE A 200 -5.60 -14.02 -14.45
C PHE A 200 -6.34 -15.30 -14.02
N ALA A 201 -7.67 -15.24 -13.89
CA ALA A 201 -8.51 -16.40 -13.59
C ALA A 201 -8.41 -17.50 -14.66
N ILE A 202 -8.39 -17.16 -15.96
CA ILE A 202 -8.21 -18.15 -17.05
C ILE A 202 -6.91 -18.94 -16.86
N GLY A 203 -5.81 -18.25 -16.60
CA GLY A 203 -4.52 -18.87 -16.33
C GLY A 203 -4.51 -19.78 -15.12
N LEU A 204 -5.15 -19.34 -14.04
CA LEU A 204 -5.24 -20.09 -12.80
C LEU A 204 -6.11 -21.35 -12.95
N ILE A 205 -7.25 -21.24 -13.65
CA ILE A 205 -8.08 -22.40 -14.05
C ILE A 205 -7.23 -23.42 -14.80
N ALA A 206 -6.53 -22.97 -15.85
CA ALA A 206 -5.69 -23.84 -16.65
C ALA A 206 -4.59 -24.52 -15.82
N TYR A 207 -3.99 -23.79 -14.87
CA TYR A 207 -3.02 -24.38 -13.95
C TYR A 207 -3.63 -25.46 -13.06
N ARG A 208 -4.79 -25.21 -12.45
CA ARG A 208 -5.45 -26.19 -11.56
C ARG A 208 -5.75 -27.50 -12.28
N VAL A 209 -6.12 -27.41 -13.55
CA VAL A 209 -6.32 -28.59 -14.40
C VAL A 209 -4.99 -29.24 -14.79
N SER A 210 -4.00 -28.46 -15.21
CA SER A 210 -2.65 -28.95 -15.54
C SER A 210 -1.97 -29.67 -14.37
N ALA A 211 -2.16 -29.18 -13.15
CA ALA A 211 -1.64 -29.77 -11.92
C ALA A 211 -2.39 -31.06 -11.52
N GLY A 212 -3.54 -31.34 -12.12
CA GLY A 212 -4.39 -32.49 -11.76
C GLY A 212 -5.17 -32.29 -10.46
N HIS A 213 -5.20 -31.06 -9.94
CA HIS A 213 -6.00 -30.74 -8.75
C HIS A 213 -7.50 -30.68 -9.04
N ARG A 214 -7.87 -30.38 -10.30
CA ARG A 214 -9.25 -30.25 -10.77
C ARG A 214 -9.36 -30.76 -12.20
N THR A 215 -10.57 -31.08 -12.64
CA THR A 215 -10.90 -31.30 -14.07
C THR A 215 -11.50 -30.02 -14.69
N TRP A 216 -11.54 -29.93 -16.02
CA TRP A 216 -12.25 -28.84 -16.72
C TRP A 216 -13.73 -28.76 -16.31
N THR A 217 -14.39 -29.89 -16.12
CA THR A 217 -15.79 -29.96 -15.67
C THR A 217 -15.97 -29.41 -14.26
N GLN A 218 -15.05 -29.70 -13.34
CA GLN A 218 -15.07 -29.13 -11.98
C GLN A 218 -14.81 -27.62 -11.96
N GLN A 219 -14.13 -27.09 -12.97
CA GLN A 219 -13.86 -25.66 -13.12
C GLN A 219 -15.00 -24.91 -13.83
N LEU A 220 -16.01 -25.61 -14.35
CA LEU A 220 -17.09 -25.01 -15.14
C LEU A 220 -17.79 -23.84 -14.42
N PRO A 221 -18.10 -23.88 -13.11
CA PRO A 221 -18.70 -22.73 -12.43
C PRO A 221 -17.84 -21.46 -12.49
N LEU A 222 -16.52 -21.59 -12.31
CA LEU A 222 -15.60 -20.46 -12.36
C LEU A 222 -15.37 -19.98 -13.79
N ILE A 223 -15.33 -20.91 -14.77
CA ILE A 223 -15.29 -20.58 -16.20
C ILE A 223 -16.54 -19.77 -16.58
N VAL A 224 -17.73 -20.26 -16.24
CA VAL A 224 -19.00 -19.57 -16.52
C VAL A 224 -19.01 -18.19 -15.85
N ALA A 225 -18.66 -18.10 -14.55
CA ALA A 225 -18.58 -16.81 -13.87
C ALA A 225 -17.62 -15.83 -14.55
N THR A 226 -16.46 -16.33 -15.02
CA THR A 226 -15.46 -15.53 -15.75
C THR A 226 -16.03 -15.02 -17.08
N PHE A 227 -16.64 -15.89 -17.89
CA PHE A 227 -17.17 -15.52 -19.21
C PHE A 227 -18.44 -14.68 -19.13
N VAL A 228 -19.32 -14.91 -18.16
CA VAL A 228 -20.48 -14.05 -17.89
C VAL A 228 -20.02 -12.66 -17.47
N THR A 229 -18.98 -12.57 -16.65
CA THR A 229 -18.37 -11.28 -16.29
C THR A 229 -17.85 -10.57 -17.54
N ILE A 230 -17.04 -11.24 -18.37
CA ILE A 230 -16.49 -10.66 -19.61
C ILE A 230 -17.59 -10.20 -20.55
N ALA A 231 -18.58 -11.06 -20.84
CA ALA A 231 -19.68 -10.74 -21.74
C ALA A 231 -20.49 -9.50 -21.30
N ARG A 232 -20.51 -9.21 -19.99
CA ARG A 232 -21.31 -8.12 -19.45
C ARG A 232 -20.56 -6.79 -19.32
N VAL A 233 -19.26 -6.85 -19.06
CA VAL A 233 -18.44 -5.67 -18.71
C VAL A 233 -17.38 -5.31 -19.75
N GLU A 234 -17.08 -6.21 -20.69
CA GLU A 234 -16.09 -6.00 -21.75
C GLU A 234 -16.75 -5.99 -23.14
N THR A 235 -15.96 -5.71 -24.17
CA THR A 235 -16.36 -5.72 -25.58
C THR A 235 -16.43 -7.14 -26.16
N THR A 236 -17.12 -7.29 -27.30
CA THR A 236 -17.28 -8.59 -27.98
C THR A 236 -15.95 -9.18 -28.47
N ASP A 237 -15.04 -8.34 -28.98
CA ASP A 237 -13.68 -8.71 -29.35
C ASP A 237 -12.90 -9.29 -28.16
N VAL A 238 -12.97 -8.66 -26.98
CA VAL A 238 -12.36 -9.17 -25.74
C VAL A 238 -12.96 -10.51 -25.35
N PHE A 239 -14.27 -10.70 -25.48
CA PHE A 239 -14.92 -11.99 -25.24
C PHE A 239 -14.37 -13.10 -26.16
N VAL A 240 -14.26 -12.81 -27.46
CA VAL A 240 -13.70 -13.75 -28.45
C VAL A 240 -12.25 -14.09 -28.11
N VAL A 241 -11.43 -13.08 -27.78
CA VAL A 241 -10.04 -13.29 -27.36
C VAL A 241 -9.96 -14.15 -26.11
N ALA A 242 -10.79 -13.90 -25.09
CA ALA A 242 -10.80 -14.71 -23.88
C ALA A 242 -11.18 -16.17 -24.16
N ALA A 243 -12.14 -16.40 -25.07
CA ALA A 243 -12.53 -17.75 -25.52
C ALA A 243 -11.35 -18.45 -26.22
N LEU A 244 -10.66 -17.75 -27.11
CA LEU A 244 -9.46 -18.25 -27.80
C LEU A 244 -8.33 -18.55 -26.80
N LEU A 245 -8.11 -17.69 -25.79
CA LEU A 245 -7.13 -17.93 -24.74
C LEU A 245 -7.47 -19.19 -23.96
N LEU A 246 -8.71 -19.36 -23.49
CA LEU A 246 -9.13 -20.58 -22.79
C LEU A 246 -8.89 -21.82 -23.66
N LEU A 247 -9.24 -21.76 -24.94
CA LEU A 247 -9.01 -22.85 -25.89
C LEU A 247 -7.52 -23.16 -26.06
N VAL A 248 -6.66 -22.15 -26.22
CA VAL A 248 -5.20 -22.32 -26.31
C VAL A 248 -4.67 -22.98 -25.04
N PHE A 249 -5.06 -22.51 -23.86
CA PHE A 249 -4.67 -23.14 -22.59
C PHE A 249 -5.16 -24.58 -22.49
N GLN A 250 -6.38 -24.90 -22.96
CA GLN A 250 -6.87 -26.27 -23.03
C GLN A 250 -5.99 -27.15 -23.93
N GLN A 251 -5.60 -26.67 -25.12
CA GLN A 251 -4.73 -27.42 -26.03
C GLN A 251 -3.30 -27.58 -25.50
N VAL A 252 -2.76 -26.57 -24.80
CA VAL A 252 -1.47 -26.66 -24.09
C VAL A 252 -1.53 -27.72 -23.00
N VAL A 253 -2.56 -27.70 -22.15
CA VAL A 253 -2.73 -28.67 -21.06
C VAL A 253 -2.95 -30.09 -21.61
N ALA A 254 -3.62 -30.22 -22.75
CA ALA A 254 -3.77 -31.49 -23.46
C ALA A 254 -2.48 -31.97 -24.18
N GLY A 255 -1.41 -31.18 -24.18
CA GLY A 255 -0.13 -31.51 -24.83
C GLY A 255 -0.15 -31.43 -26.36
N ARG A 256 -1.21 -30.86 -26.95
CA ARG A 256 -1.41 -30.79 -28.41
C ARG A 256 -0.66 -29.65 -29.09
N MET A 257 -0.06 -28.74 -28.31
CA MET A 257 0.67 -27.58 -28.83
C MET A 257 2.20 -27.73 -28.76
N ARG A 258 2.72 -28.95 -28.57
CA ARG A 258 4.17 -29.22 -28.52
C ARG A 258 4.93 -28.79 -29.79
N TRP A 259 4.25 -28.73 -30.92
CA TRP A 259 4.80 -28.23 -32.18
C TRP A 259 5.23 -26.76 -32.11
N LEU A 260 4.72 -25.96 -31.17
CA LEU A 260 5.17 -24.59 -30.92
C LEU A 260 6.56 -24.52 -30.27
N CYS A 261 7.07 -25.62 -29.71
CA CYS A 261 8.34 -25.66 -29.00
C CYS A 261 9.57 -25.68 -29.93
N VAL A 262 9.51 -24.96 -31.05
CA VAL A 262 10.62 -24.74 -31.98
C VAL A 262 11.63 -23.75 -31.40
N ARG A 263 12.91 -23.91 -31.77
CA ARG A 263 14.01 -23.09 -31.23
C ARG A 263 13.78 -21.57 -31.36
N PRO A 264 13.31 -21.03 -32.49
CA PRO A 264 13.09 -19.58 -32.62
C PRO A 264 12.04 -19.04 -31.65
N LEU A 265 10.90 -19.74 -31.49
CA LEU A 265 9.84 -19.30 -30.58
C LEU A 265 10.24 -19.40 -29.11
N LEU A 266 10.99 -20.45 -28.74
CA LEU A 266 11.54 -20.57 -27.39
C LEU A 266 12.62 -19.53 -27.10
N TRP A 267 13.41 -19.17 -28.12
CA TRP A 267 14.40 -18.09 -28.03
C TRP A 267 13.73 -16.73 -27.82
N LEU A 268 12.71 -16.40 -28.62
CA LEU A 268 11.87 -15.22 -28.42
C LEU A 268 11.20 -15.25 -27.03
N GLY A 269 10.68 -16.41 -26.62
CA GLY A 269 10.08 -16.62 -25.31
C GLY A 269 11.02 -16.31 -24.16
N ALA A 270 12.29 -16.73 -24.26
CA ALA A 270 13.30 -16.49 -23.23
C ALA A 270 13.60 -15.00 -23.02
N MET A 271 13.67 -14.21 -24.09
CA MET A 271 13.93 -12.76 -24.02
C MET A 271 12.68 -11.89 -24.15
N SER A 272 11.49 -12.49 -24.09
CA SER A 272 10.19 -11.80 -24.27
C SER A 272 10.02 -10.63 -23.31
N TYR A 273 10.52 -10.75 -22.08
CA TYR A 273 10.41 -9.68 -21.09
C TYR A 273 11.28 -8.47 -21.42
N PRO A 274 12.62 -8.58 -21.62
CA PRO A 274 13.42 -7.47 -22.12
C PRO A 274 12.91 -6.87 -23.42
N LEU A 275 12.45 -7.70 -24.37
CA LEU A 275 11.88 -7.21 -25.64
C LEU A 275 10.67 -6.33 -25.40
N TYR A 276 9.74 -6.80 -24.56
CA TYR A 276 8.57 -6.04 -24.16
C TYR A 276 8.94 -4.69 -23.52
N LEU A 277 10.02 -4.63 -22.74
CA LEU A 277 10.45 -3.41 -22.04
C LEU A 277 11.10 -2.34 -22.93
N VAL A 278 11.70 -2.72 -24.07
CA VAL A 278 12.46 -1.78 -24.92
C VAL A 278 11.82 -1.50 -26.27
N HIS A 279 10.85 -2.32 -26.70
CA HIS A 279 10.37 -2.24 -28.07
C HIS A 279 9.71 -0.90 -28.42
N GLN A 280 8.97 -0.28 -27.50
CA GLN A 280 8.05 0.81 -27.84
C GLN A 280 8.79 2.13 -28.10
N HIS A 281 9.27 2.85 -27.08
CA HIS A 281 9.83 4.19 -27.32
C HIS A 281 11.13 4.13 -28.12
N VAL A 282 12.00 3.15 -27.87
CA VAL A 282 13.25 2.99 -28.65
C VAL A 282 12.93 2.72 -30.12
N GLY A 283 12.04 1.77 -30.40
CA GLY A 283 11.67 1.42 -31.76
C GLY A 283 10.95 2.53 -32.52
N MET A 284 9.96 3.15 -31.87
CA MET A 284 9.23 4.28 -32.47
C MET A 284 10.16 5.45 -32.75
N THR A 285 11.14 5.72 -31.89
CA THR A 285 12.15 6.76 -32.13
C THR A 285 12.98 6.44 -33.38
N ILE A 286 13.44 5.20 -33.55
CA ILE A 286 14.20 4.78 -34.74
C ILE A 286 13.35 4.95 -36.00
N MET A 287 12.10 4.52 -35.98
CA MET A 287 11.18 4.65 -37.12
C MET A 287 10.92 6.11 -37.48
N LEU A 288 10.69 6.96 -36.46
CA LEU A 288 10.47 8.39 -36.64
C LEU A 288 11.68 9.06 -37.29
N ARG A 289 12.89 8.83 -36.74
CA ARG A 289 14.13 9.43 -37.28
C ARG A 289 14.49 8.91 -38.67
N ALA A 290 14.22 7.63 -38.96
CA ALA A 290 14.38 7.09 -40.31
C ALA A 290 13.42 7.75 -41.31
N GLY A 291 12.16 7.98 -40.91
CA GLY A 291 11.18 8.67 -41.73
C GLY A 291 11.55 10.14 -41.98
N GLU A 292 12.02 10.86 -40.96
CA GLU A 292 12.53 12.24 -41.10
C GLU A 292 13.76 12.33 -42.01
N ALA A 293 14.60 11.29 -42.01
CA ALA A 293 15.73 11.16 -42.93
C ALA A 293 15.33 10.75 -44.36
N GLY A 294 14.03 10.60 -44.65
CA GLY A 294 13.51 10.23 -45.96
C GLY A 294 13.72 8.75 -46.33
N TRP A 295 14.02 7.89 -45.36
CA TRP A 295 14.21 6.46 -45.63
C TRP A 295 12.88 5.76 -45.90
N ASN A 296 12.94 4.66 -46.65
CA ASN A 296 11.78 3.78 -46.83
C ASN A 296 11.28 3.27 -45.47
N PRO A 297 9.96 3.35 -45.16
CA PRO A 297 9.40 2.88 -43.89
C PRO A 297 9.74 1.44 -43.51
N TRP A 298 9.91 0.56 -44.50
CA TRP A 298 10.31 -0.82 -44.26
C TRP A 298 11.73 -0.95 -43.70
N ILE A 299 12.64 -0.04 -44.10
CA ILE A 299 13.99 0.04 -43.53
C ILE A 299 13.91 0.49 -42.07
N GLY A 300 13.15 1.55 -41.79
CA GLY A 300 12.93 2.04 -40.41
C GLY A 300 12.32 0.97 -39.50
N PHE A 301 11.30 0.26 -39.99
CA PHE A 301 10.66 -0.86 -39.30
C PHE A 301 11.63 -2.02 -39.04
N ALA A 302 12.41 -2.43 -40.05
CA ALA A 302 13.37 -3.52 -39.92
C ALA A 302 14.50 -3.16 -38.95
N LEU A 303 15.02 -1.93 -39.03
CA LEU A 303 16.06 -1.42 -38.14
C LEU A 303 15.55 -1.34 -36.69
N ALA A 304 14.36 -0.80 -36.47
CA ALA A 304 13.73 -0.74 -35.15
C ALA A 304 13.56 -2.15 -34.55
N THR A 305 13.04 -3.09 -35.34
CA THR A 305 12.84 -4.48 -34.91
C THR A 305 14.16 -5.17 -34.58
N ALA A 306 15.16 -5.06 -35.46
CA ALA A 306 16.48 -5.65 -35.25
C ALA A 306 17.17 -5.06 -34.01
N THR A 307 17.08 -3.75 -33.82
CA THR A 307 17.66 -3.05 -32.67
C THR A 307 16.96 -3.46 -31.37
N ALA A 308 15.64 -3.51 -31.34
CA ALA A 308 14.88 -3.97 -30.18
C ALA A 308 15.24 -5.40 -29.80
N LEU A 309 15.35 -6.31 -30.77
CA LEU A 309 15.77 -7.70 -30.54
C LEU A 309 17.22 -7.79 -30.02
N ALA A 310 18.14 -7.00 -30.58
CA ALA A 310 19.54 -6.97 -30.16
C ALA A 310 19.70 -6.46 -28.72
N ILE A 311 19.04 -5.33 -28.38
CA ILE A 311 19.03 -4.76 -27.03
C ILE A 311 18.39 -5.75 -26.05
N ALA A 312 17.23 -6.32 -26.40
CA ALA A 312 16.55 -7.31 -25.57
C ALA A 312 17.43 -8.53 -25.29
N GLN A 313 18.14 -9.03 -26.32
CA GLN A 313 19.06 -10.14 -26.16
C GLN A 313 20.26 -9.77 -25.27
N GLY A 314 20.79 -8.56 -25.41
CA GLY A 314 21.86 -8.02 -24.57
C GLY A 314 21.45 -7.94 -23.10
N ILE A 315 20.33 -7.27 -22.80
CA ILE A 315 19.76 -7.18 -21.45
C ILE A 315 19.52 -8.57 -20.87
N HIS A 316 18.94 -9.49 -21.65
CA HIS A 316 18.65 -10.85 -21.20
C HIS A 316 19.90 -11.61 -20.74
N ARG A 317 20.98 -11.57 -21.54
CA ARG A 317 22.20 -12.35 -21.29
C ARG A 317 23.12 -11.71 -20.27
N VAL A 318 23.28 -10.39 -20.33
CA VAL A 318 24.29 -9.66 -19.56
C VAL A 318 23.75 -9.21 -18.21
N ILE A 319 22.44 -8.90 -18.11
CA ILE A 319 21.86 -8.29 -16.92
C ILE A 319 20.83 -9.21 -16.27
N GLU A 320 19.76 -9.58 -16.99
CA GLU A 320 18.62 -10.30 -16.43
C GLU A 320 19.03 -11.64 -15.78
N ARG A 321 19.72 -12.51 -16.53
CA ARG A 321 20.15 -13.82 -16.00
C ARG A 321 21.20 -13.69 -14.90
N PRO A 322 22.34 -12.98 -15.11
CA PRO A 322 23.39 -12.95 -14.10
C PRO A 322 22.96 -12.25 -12.82
N ALA A 323 22.24 -11.13 -12.92
CA ALA A 323 21.72 -10.44 -11.74
C ALA A 323 20.65 -11.26 -11.04
N GLY A 324 19.73 -11.90 -11.78
CA GLY A 324 18.71 -12.76 -11.22
C GLY A 324 19.29 -13.93 -10.43
N ASP A 325 20.26 -14.64 -11.01
CA ASP A 325 20.95 -15.76 -10.37
C ASP A 325 21.76 -15.30 -9.15
N ALA A 326 22.46 -14.17 -9.25
CA ALA A 326 23.23 -13.61 -8.13
C ALA A 326 22.34 -13.18 -6.95
N ILE A 327 21.20 -12.53 -7.22
CA ILE A 327 20.23 -12.14 -6.20
C ILE A 327 19.68 -13.38 -5.50
N LEU A 328 19.27 -14.40 -6.26
CA LEU A 328 18.72 -15.64 -5.71
C LEU A 328 19.78 -16.45 -4.93
N ALA A 329 21.02 -16.50 -5.40
CA ALA A 329 22.12 -17.16 -4.70
C ALA A 329 22.40 -16.47 -3.35
N ARG A 330 22.53 -15.13 -3.34
CA ARG A 330 22.71 -14.36 -2.11
C ARG A 330 21.52 -14.51 -1.15
N TRP A 331 20.30 -14.51 -1.68
CA TRP A 331 19.09 -14.73 -0.88
C TRP A 331 19.12 -16.08 -0.18
N ARG A 332 19.46 -17.17 -0.89
CA ARG A 332 19.56 -18.53 -0.32
C ARG A 332 20.63 -18.61 0.79
N VAL A 333 21.78 -17.97 0.60
CA VAL A 333 22.83 -17.91 1.64
C VAL A 333 22.34 -17.13 2.85
N TRP A 334 21.68 -15.99 2.64
CA TRP A 334 21.13 -15.18 3.71
C TRP A 334 20.03 -15.90 4.50
N THR A 335 19.12 -16.61 3.84
CA THR A 335 18.07 -17.38 4.55
C THR A 335 18.65 -18.57 5.30
N ALA A 336 19.62 -19.30 4.72
CA ALA A 336 20.29 -20.41 5.39
C ALA A 336 21.05 -19.97 6.66
N THR A 337 21.82 -18.88 6.57
CA THR A 337 22.54 -18.31 7.72
C THR A 337 21.61 -17.79 8.81
N ARG A 338 20.44 -17.25 8.43
CA ARG A 338 19.42 -16.79 9.39
C ARG A 338 18.67 -17.93 10.07
N ALA A 339 18.43 -19.04 9.36
CA ALA A 339 17.83 -20.24 9.92
C ALA A 339 18.76 -20.95 10.93
N ALA A 340 20.08 -20.82 10.76
CA ALA A 340 21.08 -21.39 11.66
C ALA A 340 21.25 -20.63 12.99
N LYS A 341 20.81 -19.36 13.09
CA LYS A 341 20.82 -18.63 14.37
C LYS A 341 19.71 -19.17 15.28
N PRO A 342 20.01 -19.58 16.53
CA PRO A 342 18.97 -20.00 17.48
C PRO A 342 17.93 -18.89 17.61
N SER A 343 16.67 -19.24 17.40
CA SER A 343 15.57 -18.31 17.52
C SER A 343 15.52 -17.80 18.96
N THR A 344 15.76 -16.50 19.15
CA THR A 344 15.32 -15.82 20.38
C THR A 344 13.86 -16.17 20.61
N PRO A 345 13.46 -16.59 21.84
CA PRO A 345 12.09 -16.95 22.13
C PRO A 345 11.14 -15.83 21.64
N PRO A 346 9.96 -16.19 21.09
CA PRO A 346 8.98 -15.17 20.76
C PRO A 346 8.77 -14.28 22.00
N PRO A 347 8.73 -12.95 21.85
CA PRO A 347 8.52 -12.06 22.98
C PRO A 347 7.31 -12.54 23.76
N ALA A 348 7.46 -12.63 25.09
CA ALA A 348 6.39 -13.03 26.00
C ALA A 348 5.11 -12.25 25.66
N ARG A 349 3.94 -12.88 25.87
CA ARG A 349 2.57 -12.45 25.52
C ARG A 349 2.11 -11.05 26.00
N GLY A 350 3.00 -10.15 26.40
CA GLY A 350 2.69 -8.83 26.98
C GLY A 350 2.75 -7.61 26.06
N ARG A 351 3.41 -7.66 24.88
CA ARG A 351 3.50 -6.48 23.99
C ARG A 351 3.29 -6.85 22.51
N LEU A 352 2.20 -6.37 21.93
CA LEU A 352 1.92 -6.50 20.49
C LEU A 352 2.85 -5.60 19.68
N THR A 353 3.98 -6.13 19.24
CA THR A 353 4.94 -5.41 18.39
C THR A 353 4.33 -4.94 17.07
N GLU A 354 3.34 -5.67 16.58
CA GLU A 354 2.58 -5.38 15.37
C GLU A 354 1.80 -4.06 15.51
N LEU A 355 1.33 -3.74 16.73
CA LEU A 355 0.65 -2.48 17.03
C LEU A 355 1.62 -1.30 16.95
N ASP A 356 2.85 -1.45 17.45
CA ASP A 356 3.92 -0.45 17.29
C ASP A 356 4.28 -0.27 15.80
N ALA A 357 4.33 -1.35 15.02
CA ALA A 357 4.57 -1.27 13.57
C ALA A 357 3.45 -0.53 12.83
N LEU A 358 2.18 -0.81 13.16
CA LEU A 358 1.03 -0.10 12.59
C LEU A 358 1.04 1.39 12.96
N ARG A 359 1.44 1.76 14.18
CA ARG A 359 1.66 3.17 14.56
C ARG A 359 2.74 3.83 13.70
N GLY A 360 3.85 3.13 13.48
CA GLY A 360 4.94 3.62 12.63
C GLY A 360 4.46 3.87 11.20
N LEU A 361 3.70 2.94 10.64
CA LEU A 361 3.13 3.07 9.30
C LEU A 361 2.14 4.24 9.23
N GLY A 362 1.24 4.34 10.22
CA GLY A 362 0.30 5.45 10.33
C GLY A 362 1.02 6.81 10.36
N ALA A 363 2.11 6.92 11.14
CA ALA A 363 2.86 8.17 11.27
C ALA A 363 3.53 8.59 9.95
N ILE A 364 4.17 7.66 9.24
CA ILE A 364 4.76 7.93 7.91
C ILE A 364 3.70 8.47 6.97
N LEU A 365 2.57 7.77 6.88
CA LEU A 365 1.52 8.13 5.94
C LEU A 365 0.82 9.46 6.32
N VAL A 366 0.74 9.81 7.62
CA VAL A 366 0.25 11.11 8.09
C VAL A 366 1.19 12.25 7.71
N VAL A 367 2.51 12.08 7.90
CA VAL A 367 3.50 13.11 7.54
C VAL A 367 3.45 13.39 6.05
N ASN A 368 3.49 12.33 5.22
CA ASN A 368 3.47 12.48 3.77
C ASN A 368 2.15 13.11 3.29
N PHE A 369 1.02 12.83 3.94
CA PHE A 369 -0.25 13.48 3.60
C PHE A 369 -0.24 14.99 3.84
N HIS A 370 0.28 15.41 4.99
CA HIS A 370 0.31 16.83 5.29
C HIS A 370 1.18 17.56 4.27
N TYR A 371 2.34 17.00 3.91
CA TYR A 371 3.27 17.64 2.98
C TYR A 371 2.88 17.54 1.51
N SER A 372 2.11 16.54 1.10
CA SER A 372 1.74 16.35 -0.31
C SER A 372 0.29 16.68 -0.63
N THR A 373 -0.55 16.97 0.36
CA THR A 373 -1.97 17.23 0.13
C THR A 373 -2.46 18.42 0.95
N ARG A 374 -2.29 18.40 2.28
CA ARG A 374 -2.72 19.56 3.10
C ARG A 374 -1.91 20.82 2.83
N PHE A 375 -0.62 20.69 2.54
CA PHE A 375 0.22 21.81 2.15
C PHE A 375 -0.31 22.46 0.87
N HIS A 376 -0.65 21.68 -0.17
CA HIS A 376 -1.24 22.17 -1.41
C HIS A 376 -2.60 22.85 -1.20
N GLU A 377 -3.44 22.28 -0.35
CA GLU A 377 -4.75 22.86 0.00
C GLU A 377 -4.60 24.21 0.73
N MET A 378 -3.62 24.32 1.64
CA MET A 378 -3.42 25.50 2.47
C MET A 378 -2.61 26.60 1.78
N PHE A 379 -1.65 26.23 0.93
CA PHE A 379 -0.75 27.14 0.23
C PHE A 379 -0.76 26.87 -1.28
N PRO A 380 -1.90 27.09 -1.98
CA PRO A 380 -2.06 26.68 -3.38
C PRO A 380 -1.08 27.37 -4.35
N GLN A 381 -0.54 28.52 -3.97
CA GLN A 381 0.38 29.31 -4.81
C GLN A 381 1.87 28.91 -4.64
N ALA A 382 2.21 28.09 -3.64
CA ALA A 382 3.59 27.66 -3.42
C ALA A 382 4.02 26.56 -4.40
N GLY A 383 5.32 26.36 -4.58
CA GLY A 383 5.89 25.21 -5.27
C GLY A 383 5.55 23.88 -4.59
N HIS A 384 5.12 22.92 -5.39
CA HIS A 384 4.48 21.69 -4.92
C HIS A 384 5.13 20.44 -5.48
N VAL A 385 5.27 19.40 -4.64
CA VAL A 385 5.54 18.05 -5.15
C VAL A 385 4.32 17.55 -5.93
N PRO A 386 4.46 16.99 -7.15
CA PRO A 386 3.31 16.68 -8.00
C PRO A 386 2.78 15.27 -7.73
N PHE A 387 2.48 14.99 -6.46
CA PHE A 387 1.75 13.80 -6.03
C PHE A 387 0.88 14.15 -4.83
N HIS A 388 -0.23 13.44 -4.68
CA HIS A 388 -1.11 13.56 -3.53
C HIS A 388 -1.33 12.18 -2.91
N ILE A 389 -1.24 12.08 -1.58
CA ILE A 389 -1.58 10.83 -0.90
C ILE A 389 -3.02 10.90 -0.42
N PHE A 390 -3.92 10.33 -1.22
CA PHE A 390 -5.33 10.22 -0.86
C PHE A 390 -5.55 9.51 0.49
N GLY A 391 -6.64 9.88 1.16
CA GLY A 391 -7.11 9.23 2.40
C GLY A 391 -6.30 9.53 3.66
N GLY A 392 -5.54 10.63 3.69
CA GLY A 392 -4.79 11.07 4.86
C GLY A 392 -5.58 11.33 6.11
N ASN A 393 -6.74 11.96 5.93
CA ASN A 393 -7.68 12.21 7.01
C ASN A 393 -8.14 10.91 7.69
N TYR A 394 -8.11 9.76 7.01
CA TYR A 394 -8.51 8.46 7.58
C TYR A 394 -7.40 7.76 8.37
N ARG A 395 -6.16 8.20 8.25
CA ARG A 395 -5.01 7.54 8.91
C ARG A 395 -4.99 7.81 10.41
N VAL A 396 -5.57 8.94 10.84
CA VAL A 396 -5.84 9.22 12.25
C VAL A 396 -6.80 8.20 12.86
N LEU A 397 -7.70 7.61 12.07
CA LEU A 397 -8.68 6.63 12.56
C LEU A 397 -8.00 5.33 13.01
N LEU A 398 -6.86 4.99 12.39
CA LEU A 398 -5.99 3.93 12.89
C LEU A 398 -5.47 4.26 14.29
N PHE A 399 -5.07 5.52 14.55
CA PHE A 399 -4.61 5.93 15.88
C PHE A 399 -5.75 5.89 16.91
N PHE A 400 -6.97 6.29 16.56
CA PHE A 400 -8.13 6.15 17.45
C PHE A 400 -8.47 4.68 17.76
N ALA A 401 -8.42 3.79 16.75
CA ALA A 401 -8.58 2.35 16.99
C ALA A 401 -7.44 1.78 17.85
N ILE A 402 -6.20 2.20 17.63
CA ILE A 402 -5.06 1.82 18.46
C ILE A 402 -5.23 2.34 19.89
N SER A 403 -5.73 3.55 20.08
CA SER A 403 -6.01 4.13 21.39
C SER A 403 -7.11 3.35 22.12
N GLY A 404 -8.22 3.03 21.44
CA GLY A 404 -9.27 2.17 21.97
C GLY A 404 -8.73 0.82 22.48
N PHE A 405 -7.81 0.19 21.74
CA PHE A 405 -7.14 -1.04 22.15
C PHE A 405 -6.20 -0.82 23.35
N ALA A 406 -5.31 0.17 23.27
CA ALA A 406 -4.24 0.40 24.24
C ALA A 406 -4.75 0.92 25.60
N ILE A 407 -5.83 1.72 25.60
CA ILE A 407 -6.46 2.21 26.83
C ILE A 407 -7.17 1.06 27.55
N PHE A 408 -7.87 0.18 26.82
CA PHE A 408 -8.48 -1.00 27.42
C PHE A 408 -7.44 -1.94 28.05
N PHE A 409 -6.29 -2.13 27.37
CA PHE A 409 -5.13 -2.82 27.93
C PHE A 409 -4.62 -2.17 29.23
N THR A 410 -4.54 -0.84 29.26
CA THR A 410 -4.06 -0.10 30.44
C THR A 410 -5.03 -0.24 31.63
N MET A 411 -6.34 -0.22 31.37
CA MET A 411 -7.36 -0.24 32.42
C MET A 411 -7.53 -1.59 33.12
N ASP A 412 -7.10 -2.66 32.48
CA ASP A 412 -7.24 -4.03 32.94
C ASP A 412 -6.35 -4.38 34.15
N GLY A 413 -5.38 -3.52 34.46
CA GLY A 413 -4.49 -3.62 35.64
C GLY A 413 -4.51 -2.38 36.52
N LEU A 414 -5.51 -1.51 36.38
CA LEU A 414 -5.58 -0.24 37.09
C LEU A 414 -5.95 -0.45 38.56
N LYS A 415 -5.17 0.12 39.49
CA LYS A 415 -5.48 0.12 40.93
C LYS A 415 -6.24 1.38 41.34
N SER A 416 -5.84 2.54 40.82
CA SER A 416 -6.47 3.83 41.09
C SER A 416 -6.68 4.64 39.82
N ALA A 417 -7.75 5.45 39.79
CA ALA A 417 -7.97 6.44 38.74
C ALA A 417 -6.78 7.42 38.59
N TRP A 418 -6.10 7.74 39.69
CA TRP A 418 -4.92 8.61 39.64
C TRP A 418 -3.73 7.97 38.94
N ASP A 419 -3.59 6.63 38.97
CA ASP A 419 -2.56 5.93 38.20
C ASP A 419 -2.75 6.15 36.70
N PHE A 420 -4.00 6.16 36.25
CA PHE A 420 -4.33 6.43 34.88
C PHE A 420 -3.99 7.88 34.51
N VAL A 421 -4.46 8.86 35.29
CA VAL A 421 -4.25 10.29 35.03
C VAL A 421 -2.77 10.63 35.01
N VAL A 422 -2.01 10.23 36.03
CA VAL A 422 -0.56 10.49 36.11
C VAL A 422 0.18 9.79 34.96
N GLY A 423 -0.22 8.56 34.62
CA GLY A 423 0.36 7.84 33.49
C GLY A 423 0.12 8.53 32.14
N ARG A 424 -1.08 9.09 31.92
CA ARG A 424 -1.38 9.86 30.70
C ARG A 424 -0.68 11.22 30.70
N PHE A 425 -0.64 11.91 31.84
CA PHE A 425 0.09 13.17 31.99
C PHE A 425 1.57 13.01 31.65
N ALA A 426 2.23 12.03 32.28
CA ALA A 426 3.64 11.70 32.06
C ALA A 426 3.95 11.36 30.59
N ARG A 427 2.96 10.79 29.89
CA ARG A 427 3.09 10.38 28.49
C ARG A 427 2.93 11.54 27.50
N LEU A 428 2.03 12.48 27.78
CA LEU A 428 1.59 13.49 26.82
C LEU A 428 2.25 14.85 27.05
N PHE A 429 2.06 15.44 28.23
CA PHE A 429 2.33 16.86 28.47
C PHE A 429 3.79 17.29 28.26
N PRO A 430 4.81 16.55 28.74
CA PRO A 430 6.20 16.99 28.57
C PRO A 430 6.62 17.14 27.10
N ALA A 431 6.25 16.19 26.25
CA ALA A 431 6.58 16.26 24.83
C ALA A 431 5.71 17.30 24.10
N TYR A 432 4.43 17.43 24.50
CA TYR A 432 3.53 18.45 23.98
C TYR A 432 4.06 19.87 24.21
N TRP A 433 4.47 20.21 25.43
CA TRP A 433 5.02 21.55 25.72
C TRP A 433 6.32 21.83 24.97
N ALA A 434 7.19 20.83 24.85
CA ALA A 434 8.42 20.95 24.07
C ALA A 434 8.15 21.18 22.59
N ALA A 435 7.25 20.39 21.99
CA ALA A 435 6.86 20.54 20.60
C ALA A 435 6.18 21.88 20.33
N MET A 436 5.22 22.28 21.17
CA MET A 436 4.55 23.58 21.09
C MET A 436 5.55 24.74 21.15
N THR A 437 6.55 24.67 22.03
CA THR A 437 7.61 25.69 22.10
C THR A 437 8.42 25.75 20.79
N LEU A 438 8.80 24.60 20.25
CA LEU A 438 9.53 24.54 18.97
C LEU A 438 8.70 25.04 17.79
N THR A 439 7.40 24.73 17.75
CA THR A 439 6.48 25.24 16.73
C THR A 439 6.38 26.76 16.79
N LEU A 440 6.19 27.34 17.98
CA LEU A 440 6.14 28.80 18.15
C LEU A 440 7.44 29.49 17.74
N ILE A 441 8.60 28.89 18.06
CA ILE A 441 9.90 29.39 17.60
C ILE A 441 9.96 29.35 16.07
N ALA A 442 9.57 28.24 15.45
CA ALA A 442 9.59 28.10 14.00
C ALA A 442 8.64 29.09 13.31
N GLU A 443 7.45 29.31 13.86
CA GLU A 443 6.46 30.27 13.35
C GLU A 443 6.99 31.71 13.44
N TYR A 444 7.58 32.08 14.58
CA TYR A 444 8.16 33.39 14.82
C TYR A 444 9.25 33.74 13.78
N TYR A 445 10.19 32.82 13.54
CA TYR A 445 11.26 33.02 12.55
C TYR A 445 10.82 32.75 11.10
N GLY A 446 9.77 31.95 10.90
CA GLY A 446 9.27 31.57 9.59
C GLY A 446 8.45 32.66 8.89
N HIS A 447 8.02 33.69 9.63
CA HIS A 447 7.20 34.80 9.16
C HIS A 447 6.01 34.31 8.31
N VAL A 448 5.16 33.50 8.93
CA VAL A 448 3.93 32.98 8.30
C VAL A 448 2.71 33.47 9.09
N PRO A 449 2.19 34.69 8.81
CA PRO A 449 1.09 35.29 9.59
C PRO A 449 -0.18 34.44 9.62
N ALA A 450 -0.36 33.56 8.63
CA ALA A 450 -1.48 32.60 8.60
C ALA A 450 -1.48 31.59 9.77
N LEU A 451 -0.40 31.51 10.54
CA LEU A 451 -0.25 30.60 11.68
C LEU A 451 -0.30 31.33 13.04
N ASP A 452 -0.50 32.64 13.08
CA ASP A 452 -0.48 33.41 14.31
C ASP A 452 -1.65 33.05 15.24
N ILE A 453 -1.38 32.94 16.55
CA ILE A 453 -2.37 32.64 17.58
C ILE A 453 -2.47 33.75 18.61
N SER A 454 -3.68 33.98 19.14
CA SER A 454 -3.89 35.00 20.18
C SER A 454 -3.25 34.59 21.52
N PRO A 455 -2.87 35.55 22.40
CA PRO A 455 -2.31 35.23 23.71
C PRO A 455 -3.23 34.35 24.58
N LEU A 456 -4.54 34.55 24.49
CA LEU A 456 -5.53 33.72 25.17
C LEU A 456 -5.53 32.29 24.60
N ALA A 457 -5.51 32.13 23.27
CA ALA A 457 -5.42 30.82 22.64
C ALA A 457 -4.13 30.09 23.05
N LEU A 458 -2.99 30.79 23.09
CA LEU A 458 -1.73 30.24 23.56
C LEU A 458 -1.82 29.76 25.01
N ALA A 459 -2.35 30.58 25.91
CA ALA A 459 -2.51 30.21 27.32
C ALA A 459 -3.39 28.96 27.50
N VAL A 460 -4.48 28.84 26.74
CA VAL A 460 -5.35 27.65 26.78
C VAL A 460 -4.68 26.44 26.12
N ASN A 461 -3.90 26.61 25.05
CA ASN A 461 -3.15 25.52 24.43
C ASN A 461 -2.19 24.84 25.42
N VAL A 462 -1.56 25.58 26.35
CA VAL A 462 -0.71 24.99 27.41
C VAL A 462 -1.43 23.86 28.17
N THR A 463 -2.76 23.94 28.31
CA THR A 463 -3.60 22.94 28.99
C THR A 463 -4.08 21.79 28.09
N MET A 464 -3.88 21.88 26.77
CA MET A 464 -4.42 20.96 25.75
C MET A 464 -5.96 20.97 25.65
N LEU A 465 -6.62 22.00 26.23
CA LEU A 465 -8.09 22.14 26.23
C LEU A 465 -8.63 23.10 25.17
N GLN A 466 -7.80 23.65 24.28
CA GLN A 466 -8.18 24.69 23.32
C GLN A 466 -9.44 24.36 22.50
N ALA A 467 -9.63 23.10 22.10
CA ALA A 467 -10.82 22.68 21.36
C ALA A 467 -12.12 22.79 22.20
N PHE A 468 -12.07 22.52 23.51
CA PHE A 468 -13.22 22.68 24.41
C PHE A 468 -13.63 24.14 24.62
N PHE A 469 -12.72 25.07 24.36
CA PHE A 469 -12.95 26.52 24.36
C PHE A 469 -13.14 27.10 22.96
N PHE A 470 -13.16 26.27 21.92
CA PHE A 470 -13.27 26.68 20.51
C PHE A 470 -12.17 27.65 20.06
N LEU A 471 -10.98 27.51 20.64
CA LEU A 471 -9.80 28.32 20.32
C LEU A 471 -8.89 27.56 19.33
N PRO A 472 -8.16 28.28 18.45
CA PRO A 472 -7.25 27.65 17.51
C PRO A 472 -6.12 26.93 18.23
N ALA A 473 -5.66 25.82 17.65
CA ALA A 473 -4.50 25.10 18.14
C ALA A 473 -3.21 25.74 17.61
N VAL A 474 -2.13 25.67 18.41
CA VAL A 474 -0.80 26.14 17.98
C VAL A 474 -0.34 25.39 16.73
N ASP A 475 -0.51 24.07 16.71
CA ASP A 475 -0.27 23.26 15.52
C ASP A 475 -1.58 22.59 15.09
N GLY A 476 -1.86 22.61 13.79
CA GLY A 476 -3.05 22.02 13.19
C GLY A 476 -3.23 20.54 13.54
N ALA A 477 -2.18 19.78 13.84
CA ALA A 477 -2.29 18.37 14.21
C ALA A 477 -2.88 18.15 15.61
N TYR A 478 -2.89 19.17 16.47
CA TYR A 478 -3.26 19.04 17.89
C TYR A 478 -4.76 18.82 18.13
N TRP A 479 -5.63 18.98 17.13
CA TRP A 479 -7.07 18.70 17.30
C TRP A 479 -7.34 17.27 17.79
N THR A 480 -6.49 16.31 17.39
CA THR A 480 -6.63 14.91 17.79
C THR A 480 -6.38 14.67 19.27
N LEU A 481 -5.55 15.51 19.91
CA LEU A 481 -5.23 15.40 21.32
C LEU A 481 -6.43 15.75 22.20
N ALA A 482 -7.23 16.73 21.78
CA ALA A 482 -8.47 17.07 22.47
C ALA A 482 -9.49 15.91 22.43
N VAL A 483 -9.59 15.23 21.28
CA VAL A 483 -10.42 14.01 21.14
C VAL A 483 -9.91 12.91 22.08
N GLU A 484 -8.60 12.68 22.15
CA GLU A 484 -8.00 11.71 23.07
C GLU A 484 -8.27 12.05 24.55
N LEU A 485 -8.20 13.34 24.95
CA LEU A 485 -8.56 13.76 26.31
C LEU A 485 -10.04 13.49 26.63
N GLY A 486 -10.95 13.77 25.70
CA GLY A 486 -12.37 13.41 25.83
C GLY A 486 -12.55 11.91 26.00
N PHE A 487 -11.88 11.10 25.18
CA PHE A 487 -11.90 9.65 25.30
C PHE A 487 -11.37 9.18 26.66
N TYR A 488 -10.29 9.78 27.17
CA TYR A 488 -9.72 9.43 28.48
C TYR A 488 -10.67 9.76 29.63
N ALA A 489 -11.32 10.92 29.58
CA ALA A 489 -12.35 11.31 30.55
C ALA A 489 -13.57 10.36 30.50
N SER A 490 -14.01 9.98 29.30
CA SER A 490 -15.08 9.00 29.12
C SER A 490 -14.70 7.63 29.69
N MET A 491 -13.50 7.15 29.38
CA MET A 491 -13.02 5.83 29.82
C MET A 491 -12.83 5.77 31.34
N ILE A 492 -12.29 6.82 31.98
CA ILE A 492 -12.13 6.84 33.44
C ILE A 492 -13.50 6.86 34.14
N THR A 493 -14.49 7.53 33.55
CA THR A 493 -15.87 7.56 34.03
C THR A 493 -16.49 6.17 33.94
N LEU A 494 -16.36 5.49 32.79
CA LEU A 494 -16.84 4.12 32.62
C LEU A 494 -16.16 3.12 33.56
N TRP A 495 -14.86 3.31 33.85
CA TRP A 495 -14.12 2.51 34.82
C TRP A 495 -14.69 2.69 36.23
N ARG A 496 -14.91 3.94 36.68
CA ARG A 496 -15.50 4.25 38.00
C ARG A 496 -16.91 3.70 38.15
N LEU A 497 -17.70 3.70 37.08
CA LEU A 497 -19.06 3.15 37.05
C LEU A 497 -19.09 1.62 36.88
N ASN A 498 -17.94 0.95 36.87
CA ASN A 498 -17.80 -0.51 36.67
C ASN A 498 -18.48 -1.02 35.37
N ARG A 499 -18.60 -0.16 34.35
CA ARG A 499 -19.27 -0.49 33.07
C ARG A 499 -18.36 -1.19 32.07
N LEU A 500 -17.05 -1.21 32.30
CA LEU A 500 -16.08 -1.88 31.42
C LEU A 500 -16.30 -3.40 31.30
N ARG A 501 -16.90 -4.04 32.31
CA ARG A 501 -17.27 -5.47 32.25
C ARG A 501 -18.35 -5.75 31.20
N HIS A 502 -19.21 -4.77 30.94
CA HIS A 502 -20.31 -4.80 29.98
C HIS A 502 -20.07 -3.82 28.84
N ILE A 503 -18.81 -3.72 28.39
CA ILE A 503 -18.42 -2.74 27.39
C ILE A 503 -19.19 -2.90 26.09
N GLU A 504 -19.50 -4.13 25.67
CA GLU A 504 -20.22 -4.36 24.43
C GLU A 504 -21.62 -3.71 24.46
N ARG A 505 -22.34 -3.78 25.59
CA ARG A 505 -23.64 -3.11 25.77
C ARG A 505 -23.49 -1.59 25.88
N THR A 506 -22.44 -1.14 26.57
CA THR A 506 -22.17 0.30 26.72
C THR A 506 -21.83 0.93 25.37
N LEU A 507 -21.09 0.22 24.51
CA LEU A 507 -20.79 0.65 23.16
C LEU A 507 -22.06 0.75 22.30
N LEU A 508 -23.05 -0.14 22.44
CA LEU A 508 -24.32 0.02 21.73
C LEU A 508 -25.04 1.34 22.11
N VAL A 509 -25.04 1.69 23.39
CA VAL A 509 -25.58 2.99 23.84
C VAL A 509 -24.76 4.15 23.25
N TRP A 510 -23.43 4.02 23.24
CA TRP A 510 -22.55 5.05 22.73
C TRP A 510 -22.67 5.25 21.21
N LEU A 511 -22.85 4.17 20.46
CA LEU A 511 -23.16 4.19 19.03
C LEU A 511 -24.56 4.77 18.77
N ALA A 512 -25.55 4.45 19.62
CA ALA A 512 -26.85 5.09 19.55
C ALA A 512 -26.78 6.61 19.80
N LEU A 513 -25.91 7.06 20.71
CA LEU A 513 -25.65 8.48 20.92
C LEU A 513 -24.97 9.14 19.71
N LYS A 514 -24.12 8.42 18.96
CA LYS A 514 -23.61 8.91 17.67
C LYS A 514 -24.73 9.07 16.64
N VAL A 515 -25.65 8.09 16.55
CA VAL A 515 -26.83 8.22 15.68
C VAL A 515 -27.71 9.39 16.12
N LEU A 516 -27.89 9.58 17.43
CA LEU A 516 -28.60 10.73 17.98
C LEU A 516 -27.94 12.06 17.59
N MET A 517 -26.60 12.16 17.71
CA MET A 517 -25.84 13.32 17.25
C MET A 517 -26.08 13.61 15.76
N PHE A 518 -26.18 12.58 14.92
CA PHE A 518 -26.44 12.75 13.50
C PHE A 518 -27.83 13.31 13.20
N VAL A 519 -28.86 12.91 13.97
CA VAL A 519 -30.24 13.40 13.80
C VAL A 519 -30.56 14.66 14.61
N TRP A 520 -29.67 15.08 15.52
CA TRP A 520 -29.80 16.29 16.33
C TRP A 520 -28.64 17.28 16.01
N PRO A 521 -28.82 18.15 15.01
CA PRO A 521 -27.77 19.08 14.57
C PRO A 521 -27.25 20.01 15.67
N ASP A 522 -28.12 20.45 16.58
CA ASP A 522 -27.80 21.38 17.67
C ASP A 522 -27.28 20.70 18.94
N MET A 523 -26.87 19.44 18.85
CA MET A 523 -26.28 18.75 19.99
C MET A 523 -25.05 19.52 20.51
N PRO A 524 -24.93 19.81 21.82
CA PRO A 524 -23.84 20.63 22.34
C PRO A 524 -22.46 20.07 21.98
N GLU A 525 -21.64 20.88 21.28
CA GLU A 525 -20.34 20.43 20.75
C GLU A 525 -19.39 19.94 21.86
N ARG A 526 -19.48 20.52 23.07
CA ARG A 526 -18.72 20.03 24.23
C ARG A 526 -19.09 18.61 24.64
N ALA A 527 -20.37 18.23 24.52
CA ALA A 527 -20.82 16.86 24.77
C ALA A 527 -20.32 15.93 23.66
N ILE A 528 -20.38 16.36 22.40
CA ILE A 528 -19.84 15.63 21.25
C ILE A 528 -18.34 15.34 21.43
N MET A 529 -17.56 16.34 21.84
CA MET A 529 -16.12 16.21 22.10
C MET A 529 -15.83 15.31 23.31
N LEU A 530 -16.51 15.54 24.45
CA LEU A 530 -16.29 14.77 25.68
C LEU A 530 -16.61 13.29 25.49
N LEU A 531 -17.71 12.98 24.81
CA LEU A 531 -18.15 11.62 24.51
C LEU A 531 -17.56 11.07 23.21
N VAL A 532 -16.69 11.83 22.54
CA VAL A 532 -16.04 11.49 21.26
C VAL A 532 -16.99 10.95 20.18
N LEU A 533 -18.22 11.47 20.12
CA LEU A 533 -19.30 10.89 19.32
C LEU A 533 -18.98 10.85 17.82
N ARG A 534 -18.21 11.81 17.30
CA ARG A 534 -17.76 11.81 15.90
C ARG A 534 -16.91 10.56 15.57
N TYR A 535 -16.04 10.14 16.49
CA TYR A 535 -15.02 9.12 16.25
C TYR A 535 -15.21 7.82 17.03
N ILE A 536 -16.27 7.70 17.84
CA ILE A 536 -16.53 6.53 18.69
C ILE A 536 -16.51 5.18 17.93
N PRO A 537 -16.97 5.05 16.66
CA PRO A 537 -16.92 3.76 15.96
C PRO A 537 -15.48 3.24 15.85
N PHE A 538 -14.49 4.12 15.68
CA PHE A 538 -13.09 3.74 15.51
C PHE A 538 -12.44 3.33 16.83
N PHE A 539 -12.71 4.04 17.93
CA PHE A 539 -12.30 3.59 19.27
C PHE A 539 -12.94 2.23 19.62
N ALA A 540 -14.22 2.03 19.27
CA ALA A 540 -14.94 0.77 19.47
C ALA A 540 -14.24 -0.41 18.77
N ILE A 541 -13.76 -0.25 17.53
CA ILE A 541 -13.01 -1.31 16.81
C ILE A 541 -11.82 -1.78 17.65
N GLY A 542 -11.05 -0.85 18.23
CA GLY A 542 -9.93 -1.15 19.12
C GLY A 542 -10.34 -1.90 20.38
N MET A 543 -11.38 -1.43 21.06
CA MET A 543 -11.87 -1.99 22.32
C MET A 543 -12.43 -3.42 22.13
N LEU A 544 -13.22 -3.64 21.07
CA LEU A 544 -13.77 -4.96 20.73
C LEU A 544 -12.66 -5.93 20.30
N SER A 545 -11.66 -5.43 19.56
CA SER A 545 -10.48 -6.21 19.17
C SER A 545 -9.63 -6.61 20.38
N TYR A 546 -9.51 -5.75 21.41
CA TYR A 546 -8.83 -6.08 22.66
C TYR A 546 -9.45 -7.27 23.37
N ARG A 547 -10.79 -7.31 23.45
CA ARG A 547 -11.54 -8.42 24.07
C ARG A 547 -11.25 -9.75 23.36
N ALA A 548 -11.14 -9.71 22.03
CA ALA A 548 -10.76 -10.86 21.22
C ALA A 548 -9.30 -11.27 21.44
N TRP A 549 -8.37 -10.32 21.49
CA TRP A 549 -6.95 -10.57 21.73
C TRP A 549 -6.68 -11.16 23.12
N LYS A 550 -7.32 -10.63 24.17
CA LYS A 550 -7.18 -11.14 25.54
C LYS A 550 -7.81 -12.53 25.73
N GLY A 551 -8.60 -13.01 24.76
CA GLY A 551 -9.32 -14.28 24.85
C GLY A 551 -10.58 -14.22 25.71
N GLN A 552 -11.05 -13.02 26.06
CA GLN A 552 -12.31 -12.85 26.82
C GLN A 552 -13.54 -13.11 25.95
N ARG A 553 -13.41 -12.93 24.63
CA ARG A 553 -14.46 -13.13 23.63
C ARG A 553 -13.86 -13.71 22.35
N THR A 554 -14.66 -14.42 21.56
CA THR A 554 -14.26 -14.82 20.20
C THR A 554 -14.63 -13.75 19.18
N TRP A 555 -14.01 -13.78 17.99
CA TRP A 555 -14.39 -12.89 16.89
C TRP A 555 -15.86 -13.05 16.47
N LEU A 556 -16.40 -14.27 16.56
CA LEU A 556 -17.80 -14.53 16.26
C LEU A 556 -18.73 -13.86 17.27
N GLN A 557 -18.35 -13.86 18.56
CA GLN A 557 -19.09 -13.14 19.60
C GLN A 557 -18.99 -11.61 19.45
N GLN A 558 -17.91 -11.11 18.84
CA GLN A 558 -17.72 -9.69 18.57
C GLN A 558 -18.42 -9.23 17.26
N ALA A 559 -18.71 -10.15 16.34
CA ALA A 559 -19.31 -9.87 15.05
C ALA A 559 -20.57 -8.98 15.09
N PRO A 560 -21.58 -9.20 15.97
CA PRO A 560 -22.76 -8.32 16.00
C PRO A 560 -22.43 -6.88 16.40
N TYR A 561 -21.47 -6.66 17.29
CA TYR A 561 -21.05 -5.32 17.71
C TYR A 561 -20.20 -4.63 16.64
N LEU A 562 -19.35 -5.38 15.95
CA LEU A 562 -18.60 -4.88 14.80
C LEU A 562 -19.54 -4.56 13.62
N ALA A 563 -20.60 -5.34 13.42
CA ALA A 563 -21.65 -5.04 12.46
C ALA A 563 -22.43 -3.77 12.86
N ALA A 564 -22.73 -3.57 14.15
CA ALA A 564 -23.32 -2.33 14.64
C ALA A 564 -22.42 -1.12 14.40
N VAL A 565 -21.10 -1.24 14.63
CA VAL A 565 -20.11 -0.20 14.27
C VAL A 565 -20.20 0.14 12.79
N LEU A 566 -20.16 -0.85 11.90
CA LEU A 566 -20.25 -0.64 10.46
C LEU A 566 -21.59 -0.02 10.05
N ALA A 567 -22.70 -0.48 10.63
CA ALA A 567 -24.03 0.07 10.37
C ALA A 567 -24.15 1.53 10.83
N THR A 568 -23.60 1.89 12.00
CA THR A 568 -23.56 3.29 12.45
C THR A 568 -22.74 4.15 11.50
N VAL A 569 -21.57 3.69 11.05
CA VAL A 569 -20.74 4.45 10.08
C VAL A 569 -21.47 4.58 8.74
N ALA A 570 -22.09 3.50 8.24
CA ALA A 570 -22.85 3.53 7.00
C ALA A 570 -24.05 4.49 7.05
N LEU A 571 -24.66 4.66 8.23
CA LEU A 571 -25.81 5.53 8.44
C LEU A 571 -25.42 7.02 8.60
N THR A 572 -24.30 7.29 9.27
CA THR A 572 -23.97 8.64 9.77
C THR A 572 -22.79 9.30 9.09
N ASP A 573 -21.97 8.53 8.37
CA ASP A 573 -20.73 8.99 7.76
C ASP A 573 -20.69 8.67 6.26
N THR A 574 -19.62 9.10 5.59
CA THR A 574 -19.40 8.88 4.16
C THR A 574 -18.97 7.44 3.83
N PRO A 575 -19.20 6.94 2.59
CA PRO A 575 -18.84 5.57 2.19
C PRO A 575 -17.35 5.22 2.36
N ASP A 576 -16.47 6.20 2.19
CA ASP A 576 -15.02 6.11 2.43
C ASP A 576 -14.69 5.81 3.91
N LEU A 577 -15.42 6.39 4.86
CA LEU A 577 -15.26 6.08 6.28
C LEU A 577 -15.76 4.67 6.62
N LEU A 578 -16.81 4.20 5.94
CA LEU A 578 -17.26 2.81 6.07
C LEU A 578 -16.19 1.83 5.58
N ILE A 579 -15.57 2.11 4.44
CA ILE A 579 -14.44 1.32 3.92
C ILE A 579 -13.28 1.35 4.91
N ALA A 580 -12.93 2.52 5.45
CA ALA A 580 -11.86 2.66 6.44
C ALA A 580 -12.14 1.83 7.70
N ALA A 581 -13.37 1.86 8.22
CA ALA A 581 -13.78 1.05 9.36
C ALA A 581 -13.66 -0.45 9.08
N ALA A 582 -14.14 -0.92 7.92
CA ALA A 582 -14.01 -2.33 7.52
C ALA A 582 -12.53 -2.75 7.37
N LEU A 583 -11.70 -1.90 6.77
CA LEU A 583 -10.26 -2.14 6.64
C LEU A 583 -9.56 -2.19 8.01
N LEU A 584 -9.95 -1.34 8.96
CA LEU A 584 -9.40 -1.37 10.32
C LEU A 584 -9.80 -2.66 11.05
N ILE A 585 -11.06 -3.09 10.97
CA ILE A 585 -11.50 -4.37 11.54
C ILE A 585 -10.68 -5.53 10.96
N PHE A 586 -10.51 -5.55 9.64
CA PHE A 586 -9.69 -6.54 8.96
C PHE A 586 -8.22 -6.47 9.40
N CYS A 587 -7.65 -5.27 9.48
CA CYS A 587 -6.28 -5.04 9.93
C CYS A 587 -6.04 -5.56 11.35
N PHE A 588 -6.93 -5.26 12.30
CA PHE A 588 -6.84 -5.76 13.67
C PHE A 588 -7.03 -7.28 13.74
N ARG A 589 -7.91 -7.85 12.91
CA ARG A 589 -8.07 -9.31 12.77
C ARG A 589 -6.78 -9.98 12.32
N LEU A 590 -6.08 -9.39 11.33
CA LEU A 590 -4.79 -9.87 10.83
C LEU A 590 -3.67 -9.68 11.85
N MET A 591 -3.65 -8.55 12.55
CA MET A 591 -2.70 -8.23 13.62
C MET A 591 -2.77 -9.29 14.72
N ILE A 592 -3.97 -9.53 15.26
CA ILE A 592 -4.20 -10.48 16.36
C ILE A 592 -3.94 -11.92 15.88
N GLY A 593 -4.21 -12.23 14.61
CA GLY A 593 -3.87 -13.51 13.98
C GLY A 593 -2.37 -13.72 13.71
N GLY A 594 -1.51 -12.72 13.97
CA GLY A 594 -0.07 -12.79 13.70
C GLY A 594 0.31 -12.71 12.22
N ALA A 595 -0.65 -12.45 11.33
CA ALA A 595 -0.41 -12.36 9.90
C ALA A 595 0.47 -11.14 9.55
N LEU A 596 0.39 -10.08 10.35
CA LEU A 596 1.12 -8.80 10.19
C LEU A 596 2.54 -8.78 10.79
N ARG A 597 3.06 -9.89 11.32
CA ARG A 597 4.42 -9.95 11.92
C ARG A 597 5.55 -9.50 11.00
N TRP A 598 5.36 -9.56 9.68
CA TRP A 598 6.35 -9.09 8.71
C TRP A 598 6.53 -7.56 8.75
N LEU A 599 5.53 -6.81 9.23
CA LEU A 599 5.64 -5.37 9.49
C LEU A 599 6.55 -5.06 10.68
N CYS A 600 6.88 -6.05 11.54
CA CYS A 600 7.74 -5.84 12.70
C CYS A 600 9.23 -5.80 12.35
N TRP A 601 9.60 -5.05 11.31
CA TRP A 601 10.99 -4.78 10.96
C TRP A 601 11.50 -3.55 11.73
N ARG A 602 12.79 -3.56 12.07
CA ARG A 602 13.38 -2.62 13.05
C ARG A 602 13.12 -1.14 12.73
N PRO A 603 13.28 -0.66 11.48
CA PRO A 603 13.00 0.74 11.14
C PRO A 603 11.54 1.13 11.41
N LEU A 604 10.56 0.33 11.01
CA LEU A 604 9.15 0.67 11.24
C LEU A 604 8.77 0.66 12.73
N LEU A 605 9.33 -0.28 13.49
CA LEU A 605 9.19 -0.30 14.95
C LEU A 605 9.85 0.93 15.60
N TRP A 606 10.97 1.39 15.08
CA TRP A 606 11.63 2.62 15.53
C TRP A 606 10.75 3.85 15.29
N VAL A 607 10.16 3.97 14.09
CA VAL A 607 9.19 5.04 13.78
C VAL A 607 7.98 4.95 14.71
N GLY A 608 7.45 3.75 14.95
CA GLY A 608 6.37 3.52 15.92
C GLY A 608 6.73 3.99 17.33
N GLY A 609 7.98 3.82 17.74
CA GLY A 609 8.49 4.25 19.05
C GLY A 609 8.60 5.76 19.23
N ILE A 610 8.83 6.52 18.14
CA ILE A 610 8.89 7.99 18.15
C ILE A 610 7.58 8.65 17.67
N SER A 611 6.56 7.85 17.34
CA SER A 611 5.39 8.30 16.58
C SER A 611 4.65 9.46 17.22
N TYR A 612 4.61 9.52 18.56
CA TYR A 612 3.94 10.59 19.30
C TYR A 612 4.69 11.93 19.15
N SER A 613 5.98 11.96 19.47
CA SER A 613 6.81 13.16 19.29
C SER A 613 6.86 13.61 17.83
N LEU A 614 6.98 12.68 16.87
CA LEU A 614 6.92 12.99 15.43
C LEU A 614 5.59 13.66 15.05
N TYR A 615 4.47 13.13 15.56
CA TYR A 615 3.14 13.68 15.29
C TYR A 615 3.00 15.13 15.78
N LEU A 616 3.62 15.48 16.89
CA LEU A 616 3.51 16.82 17.47
C LEU A 616 4.24 17.92 16.68
N VAL A 617 5.28 17.56 15.92
CA VAL A 617 6.17 18.56 15.27
C VAL A 617 6.08 18.59 13.75
N HIS A 618 5.39 17.63 13.14
CA HIS A 618 5.49 17.45 11.69
C HIS A 618 4.80 18.55 10.88
N GLN A 619 3.64 19.07 11.30
CA GLN A 619 2.79 19.84 10.40
C GLN A 619 3.30 21.26 10.17
N HIS A 620 3.20 22.16 11.16
CA HIS A 620 3.53 23.58 10.93
C HIS A 620 5.01 23.79 10.63
N ILE A 621 5.92 23.14 11.37
CA ILE A 621 7.37 23.23 11.11
C ILE A 621 7.69 22.75 9.68
N GLY A 622 7.07 21.66 9.23
CA GLY A 622 7.24 21.17 7.87
C GLY A 622 6.71 22.15 6.81
N PHE A 623 5.54 22.74 7.05
CA PHE A 623 4.96 23.76 6.16
C PHE A 623 5.83 25.00 6.05
N ILE A 624 6.40 25.46 7.17
CA ILE A 624 7.32 26.60 7.21
C ILE A 624 8.58 26.32 6.41
N ILE A 625 9.15 25.12 6.52
CA ILE A 625 10.32 24.71 5.72
C ILE A 625 9.98 24.73 4.23
N MET A 626 8.84 24.16 3.85
CA MET A 626 8.43 24.07 2.45
C MET A 626 8.11 25.44 1.84
N LEU A 627 7.40 26.30 2.58
CA LEU A 627 7.03 27.64 2.13
C LEU A 627 8.26 28.55 2.02
N ASN A 628 9.20 28.49 2.96
CA ASN A 628 10.43 29.28 2.85
C ASN A 628 11.36 28.72 1.78
N GLY A 629 11.40 27.41 1.55
CA GLY A 629 12.09 26.83 0.41
C GLY A 629 11.58 27.38 -0.91
N ASP A 630 10.25 27.44 -1.08
CA ASP A 630 9.61 28.04 -2.25
C ASP A 630 9.95 29.53 -2.42
N ARG A 631 9.87 30.33 -1.34
CA ARG A 631 10.27 31.75 -1.35
C ARG A 631 11.74 31.96 -1.77
N LEU A 632 12.61 30.99 -1.48
CA LEU A 632 14.02 30.99 -1.86
C LEU A 632 14.27 30.40 -3.26
N GLY A 633 13.23 29.97 -3.98
CA GLY A 633 13.35 29.32 -5.29
C GLY A 633 13.95 27.91 -5.23
N ILE A 634 13.92 27.26 -4.07
CA ILE A 634 14.40 25.88 -3.89
C ILE A 634 13.39 24.91 -4.47
N ASP A 635 13.87 23.90 -5.21
CA ASP A 635 13.04 22.86 -5.79
C ASP A 635 12.11 22.19 -4.73
N PRO A 636 10.81 21.99 -5.03
CA PRO A 636 9.84 21.44 -4.08
C PRO A 636 10.24 20.07 -3.50
N TRP A 637 10.97 19.22 -4.25
CA TRP A 637 11.44 17.94 -3.73
C TRP A 637 12.50 18.10 -2.65
N ILE A 638 13.41 19.06 -2.82
CA ILE A 638 14.45 19.33 -1.82
C ILE A 638 13.76 19.81 -0.54
N SER A 639 12.88 20.79 -0.66
CA SER A 639 12.10 21.33 0.46
C SER A 639 11.27 20.25 1.17
N TYR A 640 10.63 19.35 0.40
CA TYR A 640 9.90 18.20 0.93
C TYR A 640 10.80 17.22 1.71
N VAL A 641 11.95 16.83 1.15
CA VAL A 641 12.89 15.90 1.79
C VAL A 641 13.47 16.51 3.07
N VAL A 642 13.80 17.80 3.05
CA VAL A 642 14.28 18.55 4.22
C VAL A 642 13.20 18.62 5.29
N ALA A 643 11.95 18.88 4.93
CA ALA A 643 10.82 18.89 5.88
C ALA A 643 10.62 17.52 6.53
N VAL A 644 10.62 16.43 5.75
CA VAL A 644 10.52 15.05 6.27
C VAL A 644 11.69 14.73 7.20
N ALA A 645 12.93 14.98 6.75
CA ALA A 645 14.11 14.71 7.57
C ALA A 645 14.09 15.48 8.89
N THR A 646 13.69 16.74 8.86
CA THR A 646 13.59 17.61 10.04
C THR A 646 12.53 17.10 11.02
N ALA A 647 11.33 16.76 10.54
CA ALA A 647 10.26 16.23 11.39
C ALA A 647 10.69 14.93 12.10
N PHE A 648 11.35 14.00 11.39
CA PHE A 648 11.87 12.76 11.98
C PHE A 648 13.00 13.01 12.98
N ALA A 649 13.91 13.94 12.67
CA ALA A 649 15.00 14.31 13.57
C ALA A 649 14.47 14.94 14.87
N LEU A 650 13.58 15.94 14.77
CA LEU A 650 12.95 16.59 15.91
C LEU A 650 12.11 15.61 16.73
N GLY A 651 11.29 14.78 16.07
CA GLY A 651 10.51 13.75 16.73
C GLY A 651 11.37 12.74 17.49
N ALA A 652 12.50 12.33 16.92
CA ALA A 652 13.45 11.44 17.59
C ALA A 652 14.19 12.12 18.75
N LEU A 653 14.54 13.40 18.60
CA LEU A 653 15.19 14.21 19.63
C LEU A 653 14.27 14.35 20.85
N ILE A 654 13.06 14.91 20.67
CA ILE A 654 12.06 15.09 21.74
C ILE A 654 11.77 13.75 22.44
N ASN A 655 11.60 12.67 21.67
CA ASN A 655 11.33 11.36 22.25
C ASN A 655 12.44 10.89 23.22
N ARG A 656 13.70 11.11 22.85
CA ARG A 656 14.87 10.62 23.60
C ARG A 656 15.27 11.54 24.75
N THR A 657 15.20 12.85 24.57
CA THR A 657 15.70 13.84 25.53
C THR A 657 14.63 14.35 26.48
N ILE A 658 13.35 14.36 26.07
CA ILE A 658 12.26 14.96 26.86
C ILE A 658 11.21 13.91 27.21
N GLU A 659 10.56 13.29 26.22
CA GLU A 659 9.42 12.39 26.42
C GLU A 659 9.76 11.22 27.36
N LYS A 660 10.79 10.42 27.04
CA LYS A 660 11.17 9.25 27.83
C LYS A 660 11.77 9.62 29.21
N PRO A 661 12.69 10.59 29.33
CA PRO A 661 13.23 10.98 30.63
C PRO A 661 12.15 11.55 31.56
N ALA A 662 11.33 12.49 31.08
CA ALA A 662 10.26 13.09 31.87
C ALA A 662 9.23 12.04 32.29
N ALA A 663 8.79 11.18 31.37
CA ALA A 663 7.83 10.12 31.70
C ALA A 663 8.37 9.18 32.79
N ARG A 664 9.63 8.74 32.69
CA ARG A 664 10.27 7.90 33.71
C ARG A 664 10.35 8.62 35.05
N TRP A 665 10.73 9.88 35.07
CA TRP A 665 10.84 10.69 36.28
C TRP A 665 9.49 10.90 36.98
N VAL A 666 8.43 11.29 36.24
CA VAL A 666 7.08 11.47 36.79
C VAL A 666 6.55 10.16 37.38
N LEU A 667 6.71 9.05 36.64
CA LEU A 667 6.23 7.74 37.09
C LEU A 667 7.01 7.20 38.30
N ALA A 668 8.33 7.44 38.37
CA ALA A 668 9.14 7.07 39.53
C ALA A 668 8.68 7.83 40.79
N ARG A 669 8.52 9.16 40.69
CA ARG A 669 8.01 10.03 41.76
C ARG A 669 6.62 9.62 42.24
N TRP A 670 5.74 9.23 41.31
CA TRP A 670 4.41 8.74 41.66
C TRP A 670 4.46 7.42 42.45
N LYS A 671 5.30 6.48 42.02
CA LYS A 671 5.49 5.21 42.73
C LYS A 671 6.08 5.42 44.12
N GLU A 672 7.08 6.28 44.28
CA GLU A 672 7.67 6.65 45.58
C GLU A 672 6.61 7.19 46.55
N ARG A 673 5.72 8.06 46.07
CA ARG A 673 4.60 8.58 46.87
C ARG A 673 3.62 7.49 47.30
N GLN A 674 3.38 6.50 46.44
CA GLN A 674 2.48 5.38 46.77
C GLN A 674 3.11 4.36 47.73
N SER A 675 4.42 4.17 47.68
CA SER A 675 5.13 3.20 48.53
C SER A 675 5.51 3.73 49.91
N GLY A 676 5.30 5.02 50.20
CA GLY A 676 5.59 5.62 51.51
C GLY A 676 7.06 5.64 51.92
N ALA A 677 7.99 5.40 50.99
CA ALA A 677 9.41 5.30 51.30
C ALA A 677 10.02 6.69 51.59
N PRO A 678 10.80 6.86 52.68
CA PRO A 678 11.41 8.14 53.03
C PRO A 678 12.44 8.57 51.97
N LYS A 679 12.48 9.87 51.69
CA LYS A 679 13.42 10.51 50.76
C LYS A 679 14.86 10.17 51.14
N LEU A 680 15.56 9.37 50.34
CA LEU A 680 17.03 9.38 50.32
C LEU A 680 17.45 10.77 49.82
N ARG A 681 17.81 11.65 50.76
CA ARG A 681 18.54 12.89 50.48
C ARG A 681 19.95 12.47 50.05
N ALA A 682 20.28 12.64 48.78
CA ALA A 682 21.67 12.68 48.34
C ALA A 682 22.18 14.11 48.57
N ALA A 683 23.25 14.21 49.36
CA ALA A 683 24.08 15.40 49.53
C ALA A 683 24.92 15.65 48.27
#